data_AF-A0AAV6AC48-F1
#
_entry.id   AF-A0AAV6AC48-F1
#
_cell.length_a   1.000
_cell.length_b   1.000
_cell.length_c   1.000
_cell.angle_alpha   90.00
_cell.angle_beta   90.00
_cell.angle_gamma   90.00
#
_symmetry.space_group_name_H-M   'P 1'
#
loop_
_entity.id
_entity.type
_entity.pdbx_description
1 polymer ?
#
loop_
_entity_poly.entity_id
_entity_poly.type
_entity_poly.pdbx_seq_one_letter_code
_entity_poly.pdbx_strand_id
1 'polypeptide(L)'
;MRAWTVDADDIRVAEDFDEALLHRTPEIDSFLTPDRDDKFIVIATKGFGKTLLLKAKRILYQRDARSSCLPIGNLLDKPIGDKIFSREALAFFAASALPWSKLWLTAIALAALKHVDSVDELKVSPRLTGLIEDERLHGVIDHFVRLLDFTPSELQRCAADTDGHLVPRLRALKSSLAIFIDGVDEYFNKHVEDRGVSPSVTGELSPNVWYFAQLGLVEVAYQLRRINHHLKVFAAVRKEAYSRLPQRTAMAQQYRGSAVDIVYSPESLREIFVNNIRLLKADRMVRPERWRGDPLEAFLGRTHVTHTYTREEEDAFDYVCRHTLLRPRDLMTIGERLGALRPEERRDEYRLKESVNQAATEIAYEYLAEIAPHLGNLEIDRFLHRLPGHILTREEVEQLFAEHNEGNGGEAKHVFCALYRVGLLGYVYHDRVRGEAVQRFLRPGEAMLEPDGVLPRATHYLVHPVLSDVIGRANPGYLQHVDRVNIVGYGRPWRETDTVDHTVRVDRLSVLKADVHGFGNLMRSGEDTPVRKALEDGVKKWAQGALITETRGGDAIMIVHDDPVVLAQMARQIMDDVYQAPGQPLMRMALHFGDVQTRAGADETERVVAGGSAILLAARVEPHVSPGQIWATDEFRQQLAQKPSLWRTTPVPGPSGDRFNVKKEGG
;
A
#
# COMPACT_ATOMS: atom_id res chain seq x y z
N MET A 1 -7.47 -18.26 21.80
CA MET A 1 -7.39 -16.89 21.27
C MET A 1 -8.67 -16.51 20.50
N ARG A 2 -8.96 -15.21 20.32
CA ARG A 2 -10.08 -14.69 19.52
C ARG A 2 -9.66 -14.55 18.04
N ALA A 3 -10.63 -14.59 17.12
CA ALA A 3 -10.37 -14.24 15.73
C ALA A 3 -9.92 -12.76 15.62
N TRP A 4 -9.05 -12.47 14.65
CA TRP A 4 -8.55 -11.13 14.32
C TRP A 4 -7.68 -10.47 15.39
N THR A 5 -7.00 -11.25 16.23
CA THR A 5 -6.03 -10.72 17.19
C THR A 5 -4.86 -10.03 16.46
N VAL A 6 -4.74 -8.72 16.66
CA VAL A 6 -3.70 -7.87 16.03
C VAL A 6 -2.37 -7.95 16.79
N ASP A 7 -2.42 -8.08 18.12
CA ASP A 7 -1.25 -8.11 18.99
C ASP A 7 -1.02 -9.50 19.61
N ALA A 8 0.16 -10.06 19.38
CA ALA A 8 0.54 -11.34 19.96
C ALA A 8 0.73 -11.26 21.49
N ASP A 9 0.83 -10.07 22.08
CA ASP A 9 0.91 -9.87 23.54
C ASP A 9 -0.34 -10.23 24.31
N ASP A 10 -1.46 -10.43 23.62
CA ASP A 10 -2.66 -11.04 24.20
C ASP A 10 -2.45 -12.52 24.59
N ILE A 11 -1.45 -13.21 24.03
CA ILE A 11 -1.03 -14.55 24.48
C ILE A 11 -0.10 -14.39 25.68
N ARG A 12 -0.62 -14.59 26.89
CA ARG A 12 0.18 -14.46 28.11
C ARG A 12 0.74 -15.80 28.56
N VAL A 13 -0.05 -16.86 28.42
CA VAL A 13 0.33 -18.22 28.84
C VAL A 13 0.17 -19.23 27.71
N ALA A 14 0.71 -20.44 27.90
CA ALA A 14 0.73 -21.48 26.87
C ALA A 14 -0.68 -21.97 26.51
N GLU A 15 -1.62 -21.88 27.44
CA GLU A 15 -3.03 -22.27 27.30
C GLU A 15 -3.82 -21.31 26.39
N ASP A 16 -3.36 -20.07 26.24
CA ASP A 16 -4.02 -19.07 25.40
C ASP A 16 -3.74 -19.29 23.90
N PHE A 17 -2.68 -20.04 23.59
CA PHE A 17 -2.16 -20.26 22.25
C PHE A 17 -2.93 -21.35 21.51
N ASP A 18 -3.46 -20.99 20.34
CA ASP A 18 -4.10 -21.92 19.42
C ASP A 18 -3.20 -22.13 18.20
N GLU A 19 -2.78 -23.39 17.98
CA GLU A 19 -1.92 -23.75 16.86
C GLU A 19 -2.59 -23.52 15.50
N ALA A 20 -3.93 -23.51 15.43
CA ALA A 20 -4.68 -23.28 14.19
C ALA A 20 -4.52 -21.86 13.63
N LEU A 21 -4.04 -20.92 14.44
CA LEU A 21 -3.80 -19.53 14.03
C LEU A 21 -2.45 -19.31 13.37
N LEU A 22 -1.48 -20.19 13.63
CA LEU A 22 -0.18 -20.07 13.03
C LEU A 22 -0.19 -20.75 11.67
N HIS A 23 -0.22 -19.94 10.61
CA HIS A 23 0.04 -20.46 9.27
C HIS A 23 1.50 -20.88 9.16
N ARG A 24 1.72 -22.16 8.90
CA ARG A 24 3.04 -22.78 8.85
C ARG A 24 3.56 -22.80 7.42
N THR A 25 4.49 -21.88 7.11
CA THR A 25 5.32 -22.00 5.90
C THR A 25 6.43 -23.03 6.12
N PRO A 26 7.10 -23.53 5.06
CA PRO A 26 8.23 -24.46 5.23
C PRO A 26 9.33 -23.94 6.16
N GLU A 27 9.60 -22.63 6.14
CA GLU A 27 10.58 -21.97 7.01
C GLU A 27 10.11 -21.94 8.47
N ILE A 28 8.83 -21.64 8.70
CA ILE A 28 8.21 -21.65 10.03
C ILE A 28 8.18 -23.07 10.60
N ASP A 29 7.79 -24.07 9.80
CA ASP A 29 7.81 -25.47 10.21
C ASP A 29 9.22 -25.96 10.53
N SER A 30 10.21 -25.60 9.71
CA SER A 30 11.60 -25.94 10.00
C SER A 30 12.08 -25.30 11.30
N PHE A 31 11.66 -24.06 11.60
CA PHE A 31 11.99 -23.41 12.87
C PHE A 31 11.28 -24.07 14.07
N LEU A 32 10.04 -24.49 13.90
CA LEU A 32 9.24 -25.13 14.95
C LEU A 32 9.52 -26.62 15.14
N THR A 33 10.34 -27.23 14.28
CA THR A 33 10.71 -28.64 14.42
C THR A 33 11.49 -28.85 15.74
N PRO A 34 11.05 -29.74 16.65
CA PRO A 34 11.64 -29.88 17.99
C PRO A 34 13.11 -30.29 18.03
N ASP A 35 13.58 -31.01 17.01
CA ASP A 35 14.97 -31.50 16.91
C ASP A 35 15.87 -30.58 16.07
N ARG A 36 15.36 -29.44 15.58
CA ARG A 36 16.11 -28.46 14.79
C ARG A 36 16.24 -27.14 15.55
N ASP A 37 17.48 -26.89 15.98
CA ASP A 37 17.88 -25.67 16.68
C ASP A 37 19.04 -24.97 15.98
N ASP A 38 19.21 -25.23 14.69
CA ASP A 38 20.12 -24.49 13.82
C ASP A 38 19.62 -23.09 13.52
N LYS A 39 18.30 -22.89 13.57
CA LYS A 39 17.63 -21.59 13.45
C LYS A 39 17.17 -21.10 14.82
N PHE A 40 17.65 -19.93 15.23
CA PHE A 40 17.33 -19.36 16.55
C PHE A 40 17.13 -17.83 16.54
N ILE A 41 17.41 -17.16 15.42
CA ILE A 41 17.09 -15.73 15.25
C ILE A 41 15.89 -15.58 14.33
N VAL A 42 14.81 -14.97 14.82
CA VAL A 42 13.62 -14.64 14.03
C VAL A 42 13.77 -13.22 13.48
N ILE A 43 13.73 -13.08 12.17
CA ILE A 43 13.89 -11.80 11.47
C ILE A 43 12.62 -11.49 10.72
N ALA A 44 12.07 -10.29 10.95
CA ALA A 44 11.02 -9.72 10.11
C ALA A 44 10.85 -8.22 10.40
N THR A 45 10.17 -7.50 9.51
CA THR A 45 9.66 -6.14 9.81
C THR A 45 8.47 -6.21 10.78
N LYS A 46 7.90 -5.08 11.21
CA LYS A 46 6.72 -5.08 12.10
C LYS A 46 5.53 -5.71 11.41
N GLY A 47 4.70 -6.40 12.19
CA GLY A 47 3.44 -6.96 11.71
C GLY A 47 3.54 -8.31 10.98
N PHE A 48 4.72 -8.94 10.94
CA PHE A 48 4.93 -10.27 10.35
C PHE A 48 4.85 -11.44 11.35
N GLY A 49 4.62 -11.17 12.64
CA GLY A 49 4.40 -12.22 13.64
C GLY A 49 5.68 -12.78 14.30
N LYS A 50 6.74 -11.97 14.46
CA LYS A 50 7.97 -12.38 15.19
C LYS A 50 7.67 -12.92 16.60
N THR A 51 6.95 -12.12 17.38
CA THR A 51 6.52 -12.45 18.74
C THR A 51 5.68 -13.72 18.77
N LEU A 52 4.73 -13.87 17.83
CA LEU A 52 3.88 -15.06 17.73
C LEU A 52 4.72 -16.32 17.47
N LEU A 53 5.69 -16.26 16.56
CA LEU A 53 6.56 -17.39 16.23
C LEU A 53 7.48 -17.78 17.40
N LEU A 54 8.03 -16.79 18.12
CA LEU A 54 8.81 -17.05 19.32
C LEU A 54 7.98 -17.69 20.43
N LYS A 55 6.76 -17.20 20.67
CA LYS A 55 5.83 -17.81 21.64
C LYS A 55 5.49 -19.25 21.26
N ALA A 56 5.26 -19.52 19.97
CA ALA A 56 5.03 -20.89 19.50
C ALA A 56 6.23 -21.81 19.82
N LYS A 57 7.46 -21.40 19.52
CA LYS A 57 8.67 -22.18 19.84
C LYS A 57 8.86 -22.35 21.36
N ARG A 58 8.59 -21.31 22.15
CA ARG A 58 8.62 -21.35 23.63
C ARG A 58 7.68 -22.41 24.19
N ILE A 59 6.45 -22.44 23.68
CA ILE A 59 5.41 -23.36 24.14
C ILE A 59 5.76 -24.80 23.78
N LEU A 60 6.32 -25.04 22.59
CA LEU A 60 6.82 -26.37 22.22
C LEU A 60 7.91 -26.86 23.20
N TYR A 61 8.86 -25.99 23.54
CA TYR A 61 9.91 -26.29 24.50
C TYR A 61 9.39 -26.58 25.92
N GLN A 62 8.35 -25.86 26.34
CA GLN A 62 7.64 -26.09 27.60
C GLN A 62 6.94 -27.46 27.63
N ARG A 63 6.20 -27.78 26.57
CA ARG A 63 5.41 -29.02 26.49
C ARG A 63 6.28 -30.26 26.41
N ASP A 64 7.38 -30.20 25.67
CA ASP A 64 8.28 -31.34 25.49
C ASP A 64 9.13 -31.63 26.74
N ALA A 65 9.16 -30.73 27.74
CA ALA A 65 9.99 -30.80 28.95
C ALA A 65 11.50 -31.07 28.68
N ARG A 66 11.96 -30.85 27.44
CA ARG A 66 13.33 -31.13 26.98
C ARG A 66 14.36 -30.13 27.50
N SER A 67 13.92 -28.94 27.90
CA SER A 67 14.81 -27.89 28.40
C SER A 67 14.08 -27.06 29.44
N SER A 68 14.81 -26.66 30.48
CA SER A 68 14.33 -25.54 31.30
C SER A 68 14.35 -24.29 30.44
N CYS A 69 13.55 -23.29 30.81
CA CYS A 69 13.39 -22.15 29.94
C CYS A 69 13.26 -20.83 30.71
N LEU A 70 13.83 -19.78 30.11
CA LEU A 70 13.75 -18.42 30.60
C LEU A 70 12.98 -17.51 29.60
N PRO A 71 12.17 -16.57 30.10
CA PRO A 71 11.95 -16.28 31.51
C PRO A 71 10.99 -17.30 32.18
N ILE A 72 10.92 -17.28 33.51
CA ILE A 72 9.94 -18.03 34.31
C ILE A 72 8.67 -17.18 34.43
N GLY A 73 7.49 -17.80 34.37
CA GLY A 73 6.19 -17.13 34.56
C GLY A 73 5.66 -16.38 33.34
N ASN A 74 6.53 -15.94 32.43
CA ASN A 74 6.17 -15.32 31.15
C ASN A 74 6.68 -16.17 29.97
N LEU A 75 6.07 -15.99 28.79
CA LEU A 75 6.51 -16.68 27.58
C LEU A 75 7.81 -16.09 27.01
N LEU A 76 7.96 -14.76 27.01
CA LEU A 76 9.10 -14.05 26.43
C LEU A 76 9.66 -13.05 27.42
N ASP A 77 10.98 -12.84 27.37
CA ASP A 77 11.67 -11.81 28.14
C ASP A 77 11.66 -10.51 27.32
N LYS A 78 10.97 -9.47 27.83
CA LYS A 78 10.76 -8.20 27.15
C LYS A 78 11.13 -7.02 28.05
N PRO A 79 11.94 -6.07 27.57
CA PRO A 79 12.21 -4.83 28.29
C PRO A 79 10.98 -3.90 28.33
N ILE A 80 10.83 -3.14 29.42
CA ILE A 80 9.74 -2.18 29.61
C ILE A 80 10.33 -0.80 29.91
N GLY A 81 9.75 0.23 29.32
CA GLY A 81 10.16 1.62 29.50
C GLY A 81 11.20 2.08 28.47
N ASP A 82 11.93 3.14 28.80
CA ASP A 82 12.92 3.76 27.90
C ASP A 82 14.21 4.09 28.66
N LYS A 83 15.36 3.66 28.12
CA LYS A 83 16.67 3.99 28.72
C LYS A 83 17.17 5.37 28.28
N ILE A 84 17.31 6.32 29.20
CA ILE A 84 18.02 7.59 28.92
C ILE A 84 19.52 7.38 29.13
N PHE A 85 20.33 7.72 28.14
CA PHE A 85 21.79 7.60 28.21
C PHE A 85 22.43 8.94 28.58
N SER A 86 23.50 8.89 29.38
CA SER A 86 24.43 10.01 29.49
C SER A 86 25.21 10.17 28.18
N ARG A 87 25.81 11.34 27.95
CA ARG A 87 26.66 11.58 26.77
C ARG A 87 27.78 10.54 26.62
N GLU A 88 28.43 10.21 27.72
CA GLU A 88 29.51 9.24 27.76
C GLU A 88 29.02 7.83 27.39
N ALA A 89 27.92 7.38 28.00
CA ALA A 89 27.34 6.07 27.71
C ALA A 89 26.82 5.99 26.26
N LEU A 90 26.21 7.06 25.77
CA LEU A 90 25.75 7.13 24.38
C LEU A 90 26.93 7.01 23.41
N ALA A 91 28.00 7.78 23.61
CA ALA A 91 29.20 7.70 22.76
C ALA A 91 29.80 6.29 22.76
N PHE A 92 29.82 5.64 23.92
CA PHE A 92 30.30 4.27 24.08
C PHE A 92 29.45 3.26 23.28
N PHE A 93 28.13 3.28 23.45
CA PHE A 93 27.21 2.33 22.80
C PHE A 93 26.92 2.64 21.33
N ALA A 94 27.04 3.90 20.90
CA ALA A 94 26.83 4.31 19.52
C ALA A 94 28.06 4.10 18.62
N ALA A 95 29.22 3.80 19.21
CA ALA A 95 30.47 3.61 18.47
C ALA A 95 30.50 2.27 17.69
N SER A 96 30.02 1.18 18.28
CA SER A 96 30.04 -0.14 17.65
C SER A 96 29.09 -1.15 18.32
N ALA A 97 28.92 -2.33 17.73
CA ALA A 97 28.17 -3.45 18.32
C ALA A 97 28.91 -4.19 19.45
N LEU A 98 30.24 -4.05 19.56
CA LEU A 98 31.04 -4.83 20.51
C LEU A 98 30.63 -4.60 21.99
N PRO A 99 30.42 -3.35 22.47
CA PRO A 99 29.88 -3.10 23.80
C PRO A 99 28.54 -3.81 24.07
N TRP A 100 27.66 -3.83 23.07
CA TRP A 100 26.38 -4.52 23.15
C TRP A 100 26.55 -6.03 23.27
N SER A 101 27.45 -6.63 22.49
CA SER A 101 27.76 -8.06 22.57
C SER A 101 28.31 -8.43 23.96
N LYS A 102 29.15 -7.60 24.57
CA LYS A 102 29.65 -7.85 25.93
C LYS A 102 28.57 -7.70 27.00
N LEU A 103 27.69 -6.72 26.85
CA LEU A 103 26.56 -6.49 27.75
C LEU A 103 25.57 -7.66 27.67
N TRP A 104 25.16 -8.07 26.46
CA TRP A 104 24.28 -9.22 26.24
C TRP A 104 24.87 -10.53 26.77
N LEU A 105 26.16 -10.79 26.50
CA LEU A 105 26.83 -11.98 27.02
C LEU A 105 26.80 -12.03 28.54
N THR A 106 27.08 -10.90 29.19
CA THR A 106 27.03 -10.79 30.66
C THR A 106 25.62 -11.02 31.19
N ALA A 107 24.61 -10.37 30.61
CA ALA A 107 23.22 -10.52 31.02
C ALA A 107 22.72 -11.97 30.88
N ILE A 108 22.99 -12.60 29.72
CA ILE A 108 22.60 -13.99 29.46
C ILE A 108 23.34 -14.94 30.40
N ALA A 109 24.64 -14.72 30.63
CA ALA A 109 25.43 -15.55 31.52
C ALA A 109 24.93 -15.51 32.96
N LEU A 110 24.64 -14.30 33.48
CA LEU A 110 24.10 -14.12 34.83
C LEU A 110 22.75 -14.82 34.99
N ALA A 111 21.80 -14.56 34.09
CA ALA A 111 20.47 -15.17 34.16
C ALA A 111 20.54 -16.70 34.06
N ALA A 112 21.35 -17.22 33.14
CA ALA A 112 21.52 -18.67 32.97
C ALA A 112 22.15 -19.33 34.20
N LEU A 113 23.22 -18.77 34.74
CA LEU A 113 23.91 -19.33 35.90
C LEU A 113 23.09 -19.21 37.18
N LYS A 114 22.36 -18.11 37.38
CA LYS A 114 21.41 -17.97 38.50
C LYS A 114 20.28 -18.99 38.40
N HIS A 115 19.74 -19.19 37.20
CA HIS A 115 18.65 -20.14 36.99
C HIS A 115 19.04 -21.60 37.30
N VAL A 116 20.30 -21.97 37.10
CA VAL A 116 20.81 -23.32 37.37
C VAL A 116 21.57 -23.41 38.71
N ASP A 117 21.46 -22.40 39.56
CA ASP A 117 22.15 -22.31 40.86
C ASP A 117 23.68 -22.56 40.77
N SER A 118 24.33 -22.05 39.73
CA SER A 118 25.77 -22.26 39.45
C SER A 118 26.62 -21.00 39.64
N VAL A 119 26.16 -20.10 40.51
CA VAL A 119 26.83 -18.83 40.82
C VAL A 119 27.77 -18.90 42.03
N ASP A 120 27.78 -20.01 42.75
CA ASP A 120 28.59 -20.17 43.95
C ASP A 120 30.09 -20.10 43.66
N GLU A 121 30.81 -19.44 44.58
CA GLU A 121 32.26 -19.27 44.60
C GLU A 121 32.84 -18.49 43.40
N LEU A 122 32.00 -17.73 42.68
CA LEU A 122 32.46 -16.85 41.61
C LEU A 122 33.28 -15.68 42.17
N LYS A 123 34.56 -15.61 41.78
CA LYS A 123 35.45 -14.50 42.13
C LYS A 123 35.33 -13.40 41.08
N VAL A 124 34.35 -12.52 41.26
CA VAL A 124 34.06 -11.42 40.34
C VAL A 124 34.10 -10.07 41.06
N SER A 125 34.06 -8.98 40.31
CA SER A 125 34.05 -7.63 40.87
C SER A 125 32.79 -7.35 41.70
N PRO A 126 32.84 -6.41 42.67
CA PRO A 126 31.71 -6.12 43.56
C PRO A 126 30.41 -5.73 42.85
N ARG A 127 30.52 -5.08 41.68
CA ARG A 127 29.36 -4.72 40.85
C ARG A 127 28.65 -5.96 40.32
N LEU A 128 29.42 -6.95 39.83
CA LEU A 128 28.86 -8.19 39.30
C LEU A 128 28.34 -9.08 40.44
N THR A 129 29.04 -9.13 41.57
CA THR A 129 28.54 -9.77 42.81
C THR A 129 27.17 -9.21 43.21
N GLY A 130 26.99 -7.89 43.21
CA GLY A 130 25.70 -7.28 43.52
C GLY A 130 24.56 -7.68 42.57
N LEU A 131 24.85 -7.91 41.28
CA LEU A 131 23.85 -8.41 40.32
C LEU A 131 23.52 -9.89 40.56
N ILE A 132 24.52 -10.69 40.95
CA ILE A 132 24.35 -12.10 41.30
C ILE A 132 23.46 -12.23 42.54
N GLU A 133 23.74 -11.45 43.58
CA GLU A 133 23.04 -11.50 44.88
C GLU A 133 21.64 -10.86 44.86
N ASP A 134 21.32 -9.99 43.90
CA ASP A 134 19.99 -9.39 43.81
C ASP A 134 18.93 -10.43 43.43
N GLU A 135 18.20 -10.91 44.43
CA GLU A 135 17.14 -11.91 44.28
C GLU A 135 16.01 -11.47 43.35
N ARG A 136 15.89 -10.17 43.01
CA ARG A 136 14.83 -9.68 42.11
C ARG A 136 15.18 -9.84 40.63
N LEU A 137 16.45 -10.13 40.31
CA LEU A 137 16.91 -10.27 38.92
C LEU A 137 16.89 -11.73 38.52
N HIS A 138 15.93 -12.13 37.68
CA HIS A 138 15.75 -13.51 37.24
C HIS A 138 15.92 -13.67 35.73
N GLY A 139 15.39 -12.73 34.95
CA GLY A 139 15.43 -12.73 33.49
C GLY A 139 16.75 -12.20 32.93
N VAL A 140 16.99 -12.46 31.65
CA VAL A 140 18.09 -11.82 30.92
C VAL A 140 17.86 -10.32 30.86
N ILE A 141 16.62 -9.89 30.60
CA ILE A 141 16.28 -8.47 30.48
C ILE A 141 16.44 -7.74 31.81
N ASP A 142 16.13 -8.36 32.95
CA ASP A 142 16.37 -7.76 34.27
C ASP A 142 17.84 -7.36 34.44
N HIS A 143 18.75 -8.29 34.12
CA HIS A 143 20.19 -8.05 34.19
C HIS A 143 20.64 -7.06 33.11
N PHE A 144 20.12 -7.18 31.89
CA PHE A 144 20.42 -6.28 30.77
C PHE A 144 20.12 -4.82 31.13
N VAL A 145 18.91 -4.54 31.64
CA VAL A 145 18.49 -3.18 32.01
C VAL A 145 19.37 -2.63 33.13
N ARG A 146 19.71 -3.44 34.15
CA ARG A 146 20.62 -3.02 35.23
C ARG A 146 22.03 -2.72 34.74
N LEU A 147 22.54 -3.51 33.81
CA LEU A 147 23.87 -3.28 33.21
C LEU A 147 23.91 -1.97 32.41
N LEU A 148 22.80 -1.53 31.82
CA LEU A 148 22.74 -0.23 31.13
C LEU A 148 22.91 0.97 32.07
N ASP A 149 22.80 0.79 33.39
CA ASP A 149 23.06 1.84 34.39
C ASP A 149 24.56 1.98 34.72
N PHE A 150 25.40 1.04 34.27
CA PHE A 150 26.84 1.05 34.59
C PHE A 150 27.60 2.01 33.68
N THR A 151 28.68 2.59 34.23
CA THR A 151 29.63 3.38 33.44
C THR A 151 30.41 2.49 32.46
N PRO A 152 30.97 3.04 31.37
CA PRO A 152 31.80 2.26 30.44
C PRO A 152 32.93 1.49 31.12
N SER A 153 33.56 2.09 32.15
CA SER A 153 34.64 1.44 32.92
C SER A 153 34.15 0.23 33.74
N GLU A 154 32.93 0.28 34.26
CA GLU A 154 32.31 -0.81 35.01
C GLU A 154 31.88 -1.92 34.06
N LEU A 155 31.33 -1.57 32.90
CA LEU A 155 30.97 -2.53 31.85
C LEU A 155 32.19 -3.29 31.32
N GLN A 156 33.32 -2.63 31.13
CA GLN A 156 34.57 -3.29 30.72
C GLN A 156 35.06 -4.28 31.79
N ARG A 157 34.97 -3.91 33.07
CA ARG A 157 35.32 -4.81 34.19
C ARG A 157 34.37 -6.01 34.25
N CYS A 158 33.06 -5.78 34.12
CA CYS A 158 32.07 -6.86 34.05
C CYS A 158 32.33 -7.78 32.85
N ALA A 159 32.71 -7.24 31.70
CA ALA A 159 33.06 -8.03 30.52
C ALA A 159 34.28 -8.93 30.78
N ALA A 160 35.31 -8.43 31.47
CA ALA A 160 36.48 -9.23 31.85
C ALA A 160 36.11 -10.34 32.83
N ASP A 161 35.28 -10.04 33.84
CA ASP A 161 34.75 -11.04 34.78
C ASP A 161 33.90 -12.10 34.07
N THR A 162 33.06 -11.68 33.11
CA THR A 162 32.24 -12.57 32.30
C THR A 162 33.10 -13.54 31.50
N ASP A 163 34.11 -13.04 30.79
CA ASP A 163 35.01 -13.88 29.99
C ASP A 163 35.84 -14.83 30.86
N GLY A 164 36.32 -14.36 32.02
CA GLY A 164 37.21 -15.10 32.92
C GLY A 164 36.51 -16.08 33.87
N HIS A 165 35.27 -15.80 34.27
CA HIS A 165 34.57 -16.54 35.33
C HIS A 165 33.21 -17.09 34.91
N LEU A 166 32.36 -16.29 34.25
CA LEU A 166 31.01 -16.75 33.89
C LEU A 166 31.01 -17.69 32.67
N VAL A 167 31.70 -17.34 31.59
CA VAL A 167 31.78 -18.14 30.36
C VAL A 167 32.34 -19.55 30.61
N PRO A 168 33.39 -19.75 31.43
CA PRO A 168 33.83 -21.10 31.81
C PRO A 168 32.75 -21.93 32.50
N ARG A 169 31.91 -21.33 33.35
CA ARG A 169 30.77 -22.03 33.99
C ARG A 169 29.69 -22.35 32.96
N LEU A 170 29.38 -21.45 32.04
CA LEU A 170 28.44 -21.71 30.94
C LEU A 170 28.88 -22.91 30.07
N ARG A 171 30.17 -23.04 29.79
CA ARG A 171 30.73 -24.20 29.06
C ARG A 171 30.51 -25.53 29.79
N ALA A 172 30.47 -25.50 31.11
CA ALA A 172 30.31 -26.68 31.94
C ALA A 172 28.83 -27.08 32.16
N LEU A 173 27.86 -26.28 31.69
CA LEU A 173 26.44 -26.59 31.81
C LEU A 173 26.10 -27.89 31.09
N LYS A 174 25.42 -28.80 31.80
CA LYS A 174 24.96 -30.10 31.29
C LYS A 174 23.46 -30.15 31.04
N SER A 175 22.70 -29.30 31.73
CA SER A 175 21.25 -29.18 31.56
C SER A 175 20.93 -28.26 30.38
N SER A 176 19.97 -28.68 29.56
CA SER A 176 19.50 -27.87 28.44
C SER A 176 18.65 -26.70 28.94
N LEU A 177 19.00 -25.49 28.51
CA LEU A 177 18.36 -24.23 28.85
C LEU A 177 18.02 -23.46 27.57
N ALA A 178 16.75 -23.09 27.41
CA ALA A 178 16.27 -22.28 26.30
C ALA A 178 15.80 -20.89 26.78
N ILE A 179 16.33 -19.84 26.16
CA ILE A 179 16.12 -18.43 26.54
C ILE A 179 15.38 -17.76 25.39
N PHE A 180 14.32 -17.02 25.68
CA PHE A 180 13.47 -16.38 24.67
C PHE A 180 13.40 -14.87 24.91
N ILE A 181 13.99 -14.09 24.00
CA ILE A 181 14.12 -12.63 24.11
C ILE A 181 13.37 -11.94 22.96
N ASP A 182 12.59 -10.91 23.27
CA ASP A 182 11.84 -10.14 22.28
C ASP A 182 11.78 -8.64 22.66
N GLY A 183 11.34 -7.77 21.74
CA GLY A 183 11.07 -6.35 22.02
C GLY A 183 12.30 -5.46 22.21
N VAL A 184 13.49 -5.91 21.81
CA VAL A 184 14.73 -5.10 21.90
C VAL A 184 14.67 -3.89 20.98
N ASP A 185 14.04 -4.02 19.80
CA ASP A 185 13.80 -2.89 18.90
C ASP A 185 12.91 -1.84 19.56
N GLU A 186 11.78 -2.28 20.14
CA GLU A 186 10.79 -1.39 20.75
C GLU A 186 11.36 -0.57 21.92
N TYR A 187 12.21 -1.17 22.76
CA TYR A 187 12.86 -0.49 23.90
C TYR A 187 13.79 0.67 23.52
N PHE A 188 14.27 0.69 22.28
CA PHE A 188 15.14 1.75 21.78
C PHE A 188 14.48 2.56 20.66
N ASN A 189 13.17 2.45 20.44
CA ASN A 189 12.48 3.14 19.34
C ASN A 189 12.71 4.66 19.34
N LYS A 190 12.77 5.30 20.51
CA LYS A 190 13.08 6.73 20.62
C LYS A 190 14.38 7.16 19.92
N HIS A 191 15.37 6.26 19.83
CA HIS A 191 16.66 6.54 19.18
C HIS A 191 16.55 6.65 17.65
N VAL A 192 15.43 6.20 17.08
CA VAL A 192 15.11 6.37 15.67
C VAL A 192 13.97 7.37 15.48
N GLU A 193 12.98 7.41 16.38
CA GLU A 193 11.74 8.19 16.25
C GLU A 193 11.89 9.71 16.41
N ASP A 194 12.71 10.19 17.35
CA ASP A 194 12.61 11.58 17.81
C ASP A 194 13.76 12.46 17.30
N ARG A 195 13.67 12.90 16.04
CA ARG A 195 14.64 13.86 15.44
C ARG A 195 14.19 15.33 15.54
N GLY A 196 13.02 15.60 16.15
CA GLY A 196 12.37 16.92 16.11
C GLY A 196 12.22 17.64 17.46
N VAL A 197 12.37 16.95 18.60
CA VAL A 197 12.21 17.55 19.93
C VAL A 197 13.54 18.09 20.49
N SER A 198 13.48 19.22 21.21
CA SER A 198 14.63 19.82 21.89
C SER A 198 15.35 18.78 22.79
N PRO A 199 16.70 18.68 22.73
CA PRO A 199 17.49 17.71 23.50
C PRO A 199 17.29 17.74 25.02
N SER A 200 16.67 18.80 25.54
CA SER A 200 16.55 19.08 26.98
C SER A 200 15.61 18.15 27.74
N VAL A 201 14.74 17.39 27.07
CA VAL A 201 13.77 16.48 27.74
C VAL A 201 14.07 15.00 27.46
N THR A 202 14.66 14.67 26.31
CA THR A 202 14.85 13.28 25.83
C THR A 202 16.29 12.76 25.95
N GLY A 203 17.26 13.64 26.21
CA GLY A 203 18.69 13.31 26.17
C GLY A 203 19.23 13.25 24.74
N GLU A 204 20.54 13.04 24.58
CA GLU A 204 21.12 12.83 23.24
C GLU A 204 20.70 11.46 22.69
N LEU A 205 20.34 11.42 21.40
CA LEU A 205 19.86 10.23 20.73
C LEU A 205 20.79 9.85 19.58
N SER A 206 20.84 8.55 19.27
CA SER A 206 21.64 8.02 18.18
C SER A 206 21.00 6.76 17.61
N PRO A 207 20.67 6.71 16.30
CA PRO A 207 20.11 5.52 15.66
C PRO A 207 21.00 4.28 15.83
N ASN A 208 22.31 4.47 15.97
CA ASN A 208 23.26 3.37 16.15
C ASN A 208 22.97 2.54 17.41
N VAL A 209 22.38 3.12 18.46
CA VAL A 209 21.94 2.38 19.65
C VAL A 209 20.90 1.32 19.26
N TRP A 210 19.87 1.72 18.51
CA TRP A 210 18.80 0.82 18.05
C TRP A 210 19.33 -0.31 17.16
N TYR A 211 20.26 0.02 16.25
CA TYR A 211 20.89 -0.97 15.37
C TYR A 211 21.80 -1.93 16.13
N PHE A 212 22.75 -1.40 16.91
CA PHE A 212 23.80 -2.19 17.53
C PHE A 212 23.33 -3.03 18.71
N ALA A 213 22.30 -2.60 19.43
CA ALA A 213 21.69 -3.41 20.49
C ALA A 213 21.17 -4.74 19.94
N GLN A 214 20.48 -4.72 18.80
CA GLN A 214 19.95 -5.93 18.17
C GLN A 214 21.05 -6.79 17.54
N LEU A 215 22.02 -6.17 16.86
CA LEU A 215 23.13 -6.90 16.24
C LEU A 215 24.02 -7.59 17.28
N GLY A 216 24.28 -6.94 18.43
CA GLY A 216 25.04 -7.55 19.51
C GLY A 216 24.34 -8.80 20.08
N LEU A 217 23.01 -8.80 20.17
CA LEU A 217 22.24 -9.98 20.59
C LEU A 217 22.40 -11.14 19.60
N VAL A 218 22.34 -10.87 18.30
CA VAL A 218 22.56 -11.88 17.25
C VAL A 218 23.95 -12.50 17.36
N GLU A 219 24.98 -11.68 17.54
CA GLU A 219 26.36 -12.16 17.69
C GLU A 219 26.51 -13.06 18.92
N VAL A 220 25.97 -12.65 20.07
CA VAL A 220 26.08 -13.41 21.32
C VAL A 220 25.30 -14.72 21.26
N ALA A 221 24.07 -14.70 20.74
CA ALA A 221 23.29 -15.92 20.57
C ALA A 221 24.03 -16.96 19.72
N TYR A 222 24.67 -16.51 18.63
CA TYR A 222 25.50 -17.37 17.80
C TYR A 222 26.76 -17.87 18.50
N GLN A 223 27.47 -17.01 19.22
CA GLN A 223 28.66 -17.39 19.99
C GLN A 223 28.35 -18.41 21.06
N LEU A 224 27.30 -18.18 21.85
CA LEU A 224 26.90 -19.06 22.96
C LEU A 224 26.54 -20.46 22.49
N ARG A 225 25.84 -20.59 21.35
CA ARG A 225 25.52 -21.89 20.75
C ARG A 225 26.78 -22.71 20.41
N ARG A 226 27.85 -22.03 19.96
CA ARG A 226 29.14 -22.69 19.67
C ARG A 226 29.92 -23.05 20.92
N ILE A 227 29.71 -22.31 22.00
CA ILE A 227 30.34 -22.53 23.31
C ILE A 227 29.68 -23.71 24.02
N ASN A 228 28.35 -23.79 24.00
CA ASN A 228 27.60 -24.90 24.59
C ASN A 228 26.27 -25.13 23.86
N HIS A 229 26.10 -26.32 23.29
CA HIS A 229 24.89 -26.74 22.58
C HIS A 229 23.64 -26.89 23.48
N HIS A 230 23.84 -27.00 24.80
CA HIS A 230 22.75 -27.00 25.78
C HIS A 230 22.15 -25.62 26.02
N LEU A 231 22.84 -24.54 25.63
CA LEU A 231 22.35 -23.18 25.79
C LEU A 231 21.76 -22.67 24.47
N LYS A 232 20.44 -22.47 24.45
CA LYS A 232 19.70 -22.07 23.24
C LYS A 232 19.12 -20.68 23.46
N VAL A 233 19.56 -19.70 22.69
CA VAL A 233 19.07 -18.32 22.78
C VAL A 233 18.24 -18.02 21.55
N PHE A 234 16.93 -17.99 21.72
CA PHE A 234 15.96 -17.60 20.71
C PHE A 234 15.66 -16.11 20.84
N ALA A 235 15.82 -15.36 19.75
CA ALA A 235 15.61 -13.91 19.77
C ALA A 235 14.91 -13.43 18.51
N ALA A 236 14.11 -12.37 18.64
CA ALA A 236 13.53 -11.65 17.51
C ALA A 236 14.29 -10.35 17.27
N VAL A 237 14.54 -10.05 16.00
CA VAL A 237 15.20 -8.80 15.57
C VAL A 237 14.50 -8.22 14.35
N ARG A 238 14.61 -6.90 14.20
CA ARG A 238 14.13 -6.18 13.04
C ARG A 238 14.98 -6.48 11.82
N LYS A 239 14.30 -6.67 10.68
CA LYS A 239 14.95 -6.93 9.38
C LYS A 239 15.85 -5.77 8.96
N GLU A 240 15.43 -4.55 9.25
CA GLU A 240 16.11 -3.28 9.01
C GLU A 240 17.43 -3.19 9.79
N ALA A 241 17.46 -3.72 11.02
CA ALA A 241 18.70 -3.82 11.79
C ALA A 241 19.60 -4.93 11.24
N TYR A 242 19.02 -6.10 11.01
CA TYR A 242 19.74 -7.27 10.53
C TYR A 242 20.39 -7.06 9.15
N SER A 243 19.77 -6.27 8.26
CA SER A 243 20.30 -6.00 6.92
C SER A 243 21.65 -5.27 6.93
N ARG A 244 22.04 -4.61 8.04
CA ARG A 244 23.34 -3.96 8.20
C ARG A 244 24.48 -4.92 8.58
N LEU A 245 24.16 -6.17 8.92
CA LEU A 245 25.14 -7.17 9.35
C LEU A 245 26.28 -7.43 8.33
N PRO A 246 26.04 -7.52 7.00
CA PRO A 246 27.12 -7.75 6.02
C PRO A 246 28.17 -6.65 5.97
N GLN A 247 27.81 -5.41 6.32
CA GLN A 247 28.75 -4.28 6.36
C GLN A 247 29.67 -4.34 7.59
N ARG A 248 29.38 -5.22 8.56
CA ARG A 248 30.03 -5.24 9.88
C ARG A 248 30.91 -6.46 10.09
N THR A 249 30.60 -7.59 9.45
CA THR A 249 31.28 -8.85 9.72
C THR A 249 31.40 -9.73 8.50
N ALA A 250 32.55 -10.38 8.36
CA ALA A 250 32.78 -11.42 7.36
C ALA A 250 31.92 -12.67 7.62
N MET A 251 31.37 -12.84 8.83
CA MET A 251 30.54 -14.00 9.21
C MET A 251 29.06 -13.86 8.84
N ALA A 252 28.66 -12.82 8.10
CA ALA A 252 27.25 -12.55 7.81
C ALA A 252 26.50 -13.73 7.16
N GLN A 253 27.17 -14.55 6.35
CA GLN A 253 26.57 -15.76 5.76
C GLN A 253 26.24 -16.82 6.82
N GLN A 254 27.11 -17.00 7.82
CA GLN A 254 26.86 -17.94 8.92
C GLN A 254 25.68 -17.49 9.78
N TYR A 255 25.61 -16.18 10.08
CA TYR A 255 24.49 -15.62 10.82
C TYR A 255 23.17 -15.76 10.06
N ARG A 256 23.16 -15.55 8.73
CA ARG A 256 21.98 -15.85 7.88
C ARG A 256 21.59 -17.32 7.96
N GLY A 257 22.59 -18.21 8.00
CA GLY A 257 22.39 -19.63 8.24
C GLY A 257 21.67 -19.94 9.57
N SER A 258 21.82 -19.12 10.60
CA SER A 258 21.16 -19.28 11.90
C SER A 258 19.81 -18.56 12.06
N ALA A 259 19.36 -17.84 11.03
CA ALA A 259 18.15 -17.04 11.13
C ALA A 259 17.01 -17.59 10.26
N VAL A 260 15.78 -17.33 10.70
CA VAL A 260 14.54 -17.51 9.94
C VAL A 260 14.01 -16.13 9.54
N ASP A 261 13.89 -15.89 8.24
CA ASP A 261 13.29 -14.68 7.69
C ASP A 261 11.81 -14.97 7.39
N ILE A 262 10.90 -14.32 8.11
CA ILE A 262 9.47 -14.56 7.93
C ILE A 262 9.00 -13.85 6.67
N VAL A 263 8.58 -14.64 5.69
CA VAL A 263 8.05 -14.14 4.42
C VAL A 263 6.80 -14.93 4.06
N TYR A 264 5.69 -14.24 3.82
CA TYR A 264 4.44 -14.87 3.40
C TYR A 264 4.20 -14.62 1.91
N SER A 265 3.83 -15.66 1.17
CA SER A 265 3.28 -15.49 -0.18
C SER A 265 1.83 -14.96 -0.11
N PRO A 266 1.27 -14.39 -1.19
CA PRO A 266 -0.15 -14.02 -1.24
C PRO A 266 -1.09 -15.18 -0.86
N GLU A 267 -0.76 -16.42 -1.24
CA GLU A 267 -1.52 -17.61 -0.89
C GLU A 267 -1.43 -17.91 0.61
N SER A 268 -0.24 -17.74 1.20
CA SER A 268 -0.07 -17.87 2.65
C SER A 268 -0.85 -16.81 3.43
N LEU A 269 -0.88 -15.58 2.92
CA LEU A 269 -1.68 -14.49 3.47
C LEU A 269 -3.18 -14.78 3.37
N ARG A 270 -3.63 -15.38 2.25
CA ARG A 270 -5.01 -15.86 2.09
C ARG A 270 -5.36 -16.90 3.15
N GLU A 271 -4.51 -17.89 3.36
CA GLU A 271 -4.73 -18.91 4.40
C GLU A 271 -4.74 -18.32 5.81
N ILE A 272 -3.86 -17.36 6.14
CA ILE A 272 -3.91 -16.65 7.43
C ILE A 272 -5.27 -15.97 7.65
N PHE A 273 -5.80 -15.30 6.61
CA PHE A 273 -7.10 -14.64 6.68
C PHE A 273 -8.24 -15.66 6.82
N VAL A 274 -8.20 -16.75 6.05
CA VAL A 274 -9.15 -17.85 6.12
C VAL A 274 -9.15 -18.54 7.49
N ASN A 275 -7.98 -18.78 8.09
CA ASN A 275 -7.87 -19.39 9.41
C ASN A 275 -8.55 -18.54 10.48
N ASN A 276 -8.47 -17.21 10.39
CA ASN A 276 -9.22 -16.33 11.28
C ASN A 276 -10.74 -16.42 11.07
N ILE A 277 -11.20 -16.55 9.83
CA ILE A 277 -12.62 -16.79 9.53
C ILE A 277 -13.09 -18.13 10.12
N ARG A 278 -12.27 -19.17 10.06
CA ARG A 278 -12.57 -20.50 10.63
C ARG A 278 -12.77 -20.48 12.15
N LEU A 279 -12.26 -19.46 12.85
CA LEU A 279 -12.49 -19.27 14.29
C LEU A 279 -13.78 -18.51 14.62
N LEU A 280 -14.39 -17.85 13.65
CA LEU A 280 -15.66 -17.15 13.86
C LEU A 280 -16.81 -18.14 14.00
N LYS A 281 -17.88 -17.71 14.67
CA LYS A 281 -19.11 -18.49 14.78
C LYS A 281 -19.96 -18.34 13.51
N ALA A 282 -20.83 -19.33 13.26
CA ALA A 282 -21.66 -19.38 12.06
C ALA A 282 -22.62 -18.18 11.91
N ASP A 283 -23.07 -17.58 13.02
CA ASP A 283 -23.91 -16.37 13.05
C ASP A 283 -23.17 -15.10 12.59
N ARG A 284 -21.85 -15.16 12.45
CA ARG A 284 -21.03 -14.07 11.89
C ARG A 284 -20.86 -14.18 10.37
N MET A 285 -21.37 -15.25 9.74
CA MET A 285 -21.25 -15.51 8.31
C MET A 285 -22.42 -14.90 7.54
N VAL A 286 -22.15 -14.44 6.32
CA VAL A 286 -23.18 -14.02 5.35
C VAL A 286 -23.85 -15.24 4.72
N ARG A 287 -23.07 -16.28 4.45
CA ARG A 287 -23.51 -17.57 3.90
C ARG A 287 -23.00 -18.73 4.78
N PRO A 288 -23.63 -18.98 5.95
CA PRO A 288 -23.17 -19.99 6.91
C PRO A 288 -23.00 -21.40 6.30
N GLU A 289 -23.81 -21.73 5.30
CA GLU A 289 -23.79 -23.02 4.58
C GLU A 289 -22.50 -23.25 3.78
N ARG A 290 -21.80 -22.17 3.39
CA ARG A 290 -20.53 -22.24 2.65
C ARG A 290 -19.32 -22.40 3.55
N TRP A 291 -19.45 -22.17 4.85
CA TRP A 291 -18.31 -22.00 5.77
C TRP A 291 -17.28 -23.14 5.77
N ARG A 292 -17.71 -24.39 5.58
CA ARG A 292 -16.79 -25.54 5.51
C ARG A 292 -16.06 -25.66 4.17
N GLY A 293 -16.70 -25.28 3.06
CA GLY A 293 -16.16 -25.45 1.71
C GLY A 293 -15.46 -24.21 1.18
N ASP A 294 -16.05 -23.04 1.42
CA ASP A 294 -15.52 -21.74 1.04
C ASP A 294 -15.73 -20.73 2.19
N PRO A 295 -14.77 -20.67 3.13
CA PRO A 295 -14.84 -19.73 4.25
C PRO A 295 -14.87 -18.26 3.81
N LEU A 296 -14.19 -17.89 2.72
CA LEU A 296 -14.16 -16.51 2.21
C LEU A 296 -15.52 -16.10 1.70
N GLU A 297 -16.14 -16.91 0.84
CA GLU A 297 -17.50 -16.67 0.35
C GLU A 297 -18.51 -16.67 1.51
N ALA A 298 -18.34 -17.57 2.49
CA ALA A 298 -19.18 -17.60 3.68
C ALA A 298 -19.10 -16.30 4.48
N PHE A 299 -17.90 -15.76 4.65
CA PHE A 299 -17.66 -14.57 5.46
C PHE A 299 -18.02 -13.28 4.73
N LEU A 300 -17.66 -13.12 3.46
CA LEU A 300 -17.87 -11.90 2.67
C LEU A 300 -19.21 -11.91 1.91
N GLY A 301 -19.81 -13.07 1.71
CA GLY A 301 -21.05 -13.27 0.94
C GLY A 301 -20.85 -13.31 -0.57
N ARG A 302 -19.61 -13.18 -1.05
CA ARG A 302 -19.21 -13.15 -2.45
C ARG A 302 -17.76 -13.58 -2.65
N THR A 303 -17.45 -14.00 -3.87
CA THR A 303 -16.09 -14.37 -4.32
C THR A 303 -15.38 -13.25 -5.08
N HIS A 304 -16.13 -12.32 -5.68
CA HIS A 304 -15.61 -11.23 -6.51
C HIS A 304 -16.17 -9.87 -6.08
N VAL A 305 -15.45 -8.81 -6.42
CA VAL A 305 -15.80 -7.41 -6.21
C VAL A 305 -15.59 -6.66 -7.52
N THR A 306 -16.51 -5.76 -7.90
CA THR A 306 -16.39 -5.01 -9.15
C THR A 306 -15.57 -3.74 -8.92
N HIS A 307 -14.42 -3.58 -9.56
CA HIS A 307 -13.60 -2.37 -9.41
C HIS A 307 -14.37 -1.11 -9.86
N THR A 308 -14.37 -0.06 -9.03
CA THR A 308 -15.24 1.12 -9.21
C THR A 308 -15.00 1.85 -10.54
N TYR A 309 -13.74 1.90 -10.99
CA TYR A 309 -13.33 2.73 -12.13
C TYR A 309 -13.18 1.94 -13.43
N THR A 310 -12.58 0.75 -13.35
CA THR A 310 -12.34 -0.12 -14.52
C THR A 310 -13.53 -1.00 -14.84
N ARG A 311 -14.47 -1.18 -13.88
CA ARG A 311 -15.63 -2.09 -13.95
C ARG A 311 -15.29 -3.57 -14.08
N GLU A 312 -14.02 -3.93 -13.93
CA GLU A 312 -13.59 -5.33 -13.93
C GLU A 312 -13.90 -6.02 -12.62
N GLU A 313 -14.17 -7.32 -12.68
CA GLU A 313 -14.27 -8.17 -11.49
C GLU A 313 -12.86 -8.54 -11.00
N GLU A 314 -12.63 -8.33 -9.70
CA GLU A 314 -11.45 -8.82 -9.00
C GLU A 314 -11.87 -9.81 -7.90
N ASP A 315 -11.04 -10.81 -7.61
CA ASP A 315 -11.27 -11.70 -6.46
C ASP A 315 -11.35 -10.86 -5.17
N ALA A 316 -12.29 -11.21 -4.30
CA ALA A 316 -12.61 -10.43 -3.11
C ALA A 316 -11.44 -10.37 -2.11
N PHE A 317 -10.64 -11.44 -2.00
CA PHE A 317 -9.44 -11.42 -1.19
C PHE A 317 -8.33 -10.61 -1.87
N ASP A 318 -8.18 -10.68 -3.19
CA ASP A 318 -7.19 -9.87 -3.91
C ASP A 318 -7.47 -8.37 -3.76
N TYR A 319 -8.76 -7.96 -3.71
CA TYR A 319 -9.17 -6.60 -3.33
C TYR A 319 -8.71 -6.23 -1.92
N VAL A 320 -8.95 -7.09 -0.93
CA VAL A 320 -8.50 -6.89 0.46
C VAL A 320 -6.97 -6.79 0.52
N CYS A 321 -6.28 -7.73 -0.11
CA CYS A 321 -4.84 -7.91 -0.02
C CYS A 321 -4.07 -6.73 -0.64
N ARG A 322 -4.51 -6.18 -1.78
CA ARG A 322 -3.86 -5.00 -2.40
C ARG A 322 -3.99 -3.71 -1.60
N HIS A 323 -4.89 -3.66 -0.61
CA HIS A 323 -5.02 -2.55 0.34
C HIS A 323 -4.20 -2.77 1.63
N THR A 324 -3.34 -3.78 1.64
CA THR A 324 -2.35 -4.04 2.70
C THR A 324 -0.93 -3.87 2.17
N LEU A 325 0.07 -3.86 3.04
CA LEU A 325 1.48 -3.91 2.66
C LEU A 325 2.03 -5.35 2.64
N LEU A 326 1.15 -6.33 2.37
CA LEU A 326 1.41 -7.78 2.47
C LEU A 326 1.88 -8.22 3.87
N ARG A 327 1.35 -7.59 4.93
CA ARG A 327 1.64 -7.93 6.33
C ARG A 327 0.44 -8.65 6.95
N PRO A 328 0.65 -9.76 7.69
CA PRO A 328 -0.42 -10.40 8.46
C PRO A 328 -1.19 -9.45 9.37
N ARG A 329 -0.51 -8.51 10.03
CA ARG A 329 -1.14 -7.49 10.89
C ARG A 329 -2.17 -6.65 10.13
N ASP A 330 -1.85 -6.22 8.92
CA ASP A 330 -2.77 -5.41 8.09
C ASP A 330 -4.05 -6.19 7.77
N LEU A 331 -3.92 -7.51 7.52
CA LEU A 331 -5.06 -8.39 7.30
C LEU A 331 -5.90 -8.59 8.57
N MET A 332 -5.28 -8.60 9.76
CA MET A 332 -6.02 -8.66 11.01
C MET A 332 -6.84 -7.38 11.20
N THR A 333 -6.26 -6.21 10.94
CA THR A 333 -6.97 -4.91 10.99
C THR A 333 -8.17 -4.89 10.05
N ILE A 334 -8.00 -5.28 8.78
CA ILE A 334 -9.13 -5.32 7.83
C ILE A 334 -10.16 -6.39 8.23
N GLY A 335 -9.70 -7.56 8.66
CA GLY A 335 -10.57 -8.66 9.07
C GLY A 335 -11.42 -8.33 10.30
N GLU A 336 -10.85 -7.65 11.29
CA GLU A 336 -11.56 -7.16 12.47
C GLU A 336 -12.66 -6.18 12.08
N ARG A 337 -12.33 -5.20 11.21
CA ARG A 337 -13.31 -4.22 10.69
C ARG A 337 -14.47 -4.88 9.98
N LEU A 338 -14.17 -5.79 9.06
CA LEU A 338 -15.20 -6.54 8.34
C LEU A 338 -16.00 -7.40 9.32
N GLY A 339 -15.33 -8.02 10.29
CA GLY A 339 -15.95 -8.85 11.33
C GLY A 339 -16.85 -8.06 12.28
N ALA A 340 -16.67 -6.75 12.41
CA ALA A 340 -17.52 -5.86 13.20
C ALA A 340 -18.84 -5.50 12.48
N LEU A 341 -18.86 -5.52 11.14
CA LEU A 341 -20.10 -5.35 10.37
C LEU A 341 -21.06 -6.51 10.60
N ARG A 342 -22.36 -6.22 10.60
CA ARG A 342 -23.39 -7.27 10.55
C ARG A 342 -23.32 -8.01 9.20
N PRO A 343 -23.70 -9.30 9.14
CA PRO A 343 -23.69 -10.05 7.88
C PRO A 343 -24.45 -9.35 6.75
N GLU A 344 -25.58 -8.70 7.03
CA GLU A 344 -26.35 -7.99 5.99
C GLU A 344 -25.62 -6.77 5.45
N GLU A 345 -24.91 -6.03 6.30
CA GLU A 345 -24.10 -4.86 5.92
C GLU A 345 -22.86 -5.29 5.14
N ARG A 346 -22.20 -6.37 5.55
CA ARG A 346 -21.03 -6.90 4.85
C ARG A 346 -21.38 -7.46 3.47
N ARG A 347 -22.61 -7.97 3.30
CA ARG A 347 -23.17 -8.41 2.02
C ARG A 347 -23.40 -7.26 1.03
N ASP A 348 -23.42 -6.02 1.49
CA ASP A 348 -23.41 -4.85 0.60
C ASP A 348 -21.99 -4.57 0.09
N GLU A 349 -21.82 -4.41 -1.22
CA GLU A 349 -20.49 -4.27 -1.82
C GLU A 349 -19.85 -2.91 -1.53
N TYR A 350 -20.68 -1.86 -1.51
CA TYR A 350 -20.22 -0.52 -1.19
C TYR A 350 -19.71 -0.45 0.25
N ARG A 351 -20.47 -1.01 1.22
CA ARG A 351 -20.07 -1.06 2.63
C ARG A 351 -18.81 -1.88 2.89
N LEU A 352 -18.65 -3.00 2.18
CA LEU A 352 -17.42 -3.78 2.23
C LEU A 352 -16.22 -2.94 1.76
N LYS A 353 -16.32 -2.29 0.60
CA LYS A 353 -15.24 -1.46 0.05
C LYS A 353 -14.89 -0.29 0.95
N GLU A 354 -15.91 0.40 1.47
CA GLU A 354 -15.76 1.52 2.42
C GLU A 354 -14.98 1.07 3.66
N SER A 355 -15.34 -0.08 4.24
CA SER A 355 -14.66 -0.63 5.42
C SER A 355 -13.21 -1.02 5.16
N VAL A 356 -12.93 -1.62 3.99
CA VAL A 356 -11.57 -1.97 3.56
C VAL A 356 -10.72 -0.71 3.34
N ASN A 357 -11.24 0.30 2.64
CA ASN A 357 -10.48 1.53 2.33
C ASN A 357 -10.22 2.36 3.60
N GLN A 358 -11.19 2.41 4.51
CA GLN A 358 -11.00 3.07 5.79
C GLN A 358 -9.94 2.36 6.65
N ALA A 359 -9.91 1.01 6.65
CA ALA A 359 -8.85 0.24 7.30
C ALA A 359 -7.48 0.44 6.64
N ALA A 360 -7.44 0.48 5.31
CA ALA A 360 -6.23 0.78 4.53
C ALA A 360 -5.66 2.16 4.90
N THR A 361 -6.53 3.15 5.12
CA THR A 361 -6.14 4.50 5.54
C THR A 361 -5.43 4.47 6.90
N GLU A 362 -5.94 3.73 7.88
CA GLU A 362 -5.28 3.57 9.18
C GLU A 362 -3.95 2.83 9.06
N ILE A 363 -3.91 1.75 8.26
CA ILE A 363 -2.68 1.01 7.95
C ILE A 363 -1.62 1.96 7.35
N ALA A 364 -2.01 2.84 6.43
CA ALA A 364 -1.10 3.81 5.84
C ALA A 364 -0.54 4.80 6.87
N TYR A 365 -1.39 5.39 7.72
CA TYR A 365 -0.91 6.32 8.76
C TYR A 365 0.00 5.63 9.77
N GLU A 366 -0.37 4.43 10.25
CA GLU A 366 0.49 3.64 11.13
C GLU A 366 1.84 3.33 10.47
N TYR A 367 1.83 2.94 9.19
CA TYR A 367 3.05 2.61 8.47
C TYR A 367 3.93 3.83 8.21
N LEU A 368 3.35 4.96 7.78
CA LEU A 368 4.07 6.21 7.57
C LEU A 368 4.73 6.68 8.87
N ALA A 369 4.02 6.62 9.99
CA ALA A 369 4.58 6.93 11.31
C ALA A 369 5.71 5.96 11.69
N GLU A 370 5.57 4.67 11.40
CA GLU A 370 6.58 3.65 11.66
C GLU A 370 7.88 3.89 10.87
N ILE A 371 7.79 4.32 9.61
CA ILE A 371 8.96 4.46 8.72
C ILE A 371 9.56 5.87 8.70
N ALA A 372 8.81 6.92 9.08
CA ALA A 372 9.31 8.30 9.17
C ALA A 372 10.70 8.43 9.86
N PRO A 373 10.96 7.72 10.99
CA PRO A 373 12.28 7.65 11.64
C PRO A 373 13.47 7.33 10.71
N HIS A 374 13.20 6.50 9.71
CA HIS A 374 14.19 5.97 8.77
C HIS A 374 14.30 6.78 7.49
N LEU A 375 13.31 7.61 7.18
CA LEU A 375 13.25 8.45 5.99
C LEU A 375 13.89 9.84 6.22
N GLY A 376 14.20 10.19 7.46
CA GLY A 376 14.85 11.43 7.84
C GLY A 376 13.93 12.64 7.62
N ASN A 377 14.50 13.79 7.25
CA ASN A 377 13.74 15.05 7.10
C ASN A 377 12.93 15.13 5.78
N LEU A 378 12.48 14.01 5.23
CA LEU A 378 11.65 14.00 4.03
C LEU A 378 10.22 14.41 4.39
N GLU A 379 9.73 15.51 3.82
CA GLU A 379 8.34 15.97 3.97
C GLU A 379 7.38 15.12 3.10
N ILE A 380 7.22 13.84 3.46
CA ILE A 380 6.43 12.88 2.67
C ILE A 380 4.98 13.31 2.59
N ASP A 381 4.37 13.73 3.69
CA ASP A 381 2.96 14.14 3.71
C ASP A 381 2.70 15.29 2.72
N ARG A 382 3.57 16.31 2.72
CA ARG A 382 3.48 17.42 1.79
C ARG A 382 3.68 16.99 0.34
N PHE A 383 4.59 16.03 0.11
CA PHE A 383 4.83 15.48 -1.21
C PHE A 383 3.62 14.67 -1.73
N LEU A 384 3.02 13.82 -0.88
CA LEU A 384 1.85 13.02 -1.23
C LEU A 384 0.68 13.89 -1.71
N HIS A 385 0.50 15.08 -1.14
CA HIS A 385 -0.55 16.03 -1.55
C HIS A 385 -0.37 16.57 -2.97
N ARG A 386 0.82 16.45 -3.57
CA ARG A 386 1.12 16.96 -4.92
C ARG A 386 0.97 15.90 -6.01
N LEU A 387 0.76 14.64 -5.64
CA LEU A 387 0.68 13.56 -6.61
C LEU A 387 -0.56 13.75 -7.51
N PRO A 388 -0.39 13.77 -8.86
CA PRO A 388 -1.50 14.04 -9.77
C PRO A 388 -2.47 12.86 -9.90
N GLY A 389 -1.97 11.63 -9.71
CA GLY A 389 -2.71 10.39 -9.82
C GLY A 389 -1.91 9.20 -9.29
N HIS A 390 -2.47 8.00 -9.39
CA HIS A 390 -1.89 6.79 -8.82
C HIS A 390 -0.98 6.02 -9.79
N ILE A 391 -0.94 6.41 -11.06
CA ILE A 391 0.01 5.97 -12.07
C ILE A 391 0.76 7.23 -12.52
N LEU A 392 2.09 7.17 -12.50
CA LEU A 392 2.97 8.27 -12.87
C LEU A 392 3.88 7.82 -14.00
N THR A 393 3.95 8.60 -15.06
CA THR A 393 4.97 8.46 -16.10
C THR A 393 6.34 8.81 -15.54
N ARG A 394 7.38 8.37 -16.24
CA ARG A 394 8.75 8.75 -15.89
C ARG A 394 8.98 10.27 -15.92
N GLU A 395 8.40 10.97 -16.89
CA GLU A 395 8.54 12.42 -17.02
C GLU A 395 7.90 13.15 -15.83
N GLU A 396 6.69 12.74 -15.41
CA GLU A 396 6.04 13.30 -14.23
C GLU A 396 6.85 13.06 -12.95
N VAL A 397 7.47 11.88 -12.79
CA VAL A 397 8.36 11.60 -11.66
C VAL A 397 9.59 12.51 -11.66
N GLU A 398 10.22 12.70 -12.82
CA GLU A 398 11.38 13.58 -12.98
C GLU A 398 11.01 15.05 -12.70
N GLN A 399 9.85 15.51 -13.19
CA GLN A 399 9.33 16.86 -12.93
C GLN A 399 8.98 17.06 -11.44
N LEU A 400 8.18 16.19 -10.84
CA LEU A 400 7.80 16.28 -9.43
C LEU A 400 9.01 16.23 -8.50
N PHE A 401 10.03 15.46 -8.87
CA PHE A 401 11.29 15.42 -8.14
C PHE A 401 12.06 16.74 -8.23
N ALA A 402 12.17 17.33 -9.42
CA ALA A 402 12.80 18.64 -9.61
C ALA A 402 12.09 19.72 -8.78
N GLU A 403 10.77 19.81 -8.88
CA GLU A 403 9.97 20.78 -8.14
C GLU A 403 9.98 20.56 -6.62
N HIS A 404 10.21 19.32 -6.15
CA HIS A 404 10.37 19.04 -4.72
C HIS A 404 11.74 19.50 -4.20
N ASN A 405 12.79 19.36 -5.00
CA ASN A 405 14.15 19.76 -4.61
C ASN A 405 14.36 21.28 -4.66
N GLU A 406 13.77 21.98 -5.63
CA GLU A 406 13.86 23.44 -5.75
C GLU A 406 13.34 24.16 -4.49
N GLY A 407 12.37 23.57 -3.79
CA GLY A 407 11.84 24.10 -2.53
C GLY A 407 12.64 23.78 -1.27
N ASN A 408 13.65 22.89 -1.31
CA ASN A 408 14.23 22.27 -0.11
C ASN A 408 15.72 22.56 0.17
N GLY A 409 16.40 23.41 -0.61
CA GLY A 409 17.63 24.13 -0.19
C GLY A 409 18.83 23.32 0.36
N GLY A 410 18.88 21.99 0.18
CA GLY A 410 19.91 21.09 0.72
C GLY A 410 20.03 19.78 -0.06
N GLU A 411 20.95 18.88 0.35
CA GLU A 411 21.26 17.59 -0.32
C GLU A 411 20.02 16.91 -0.92
N ALA A 412 20.07 16.66 -2.24
CA ALA A 412 18.95 16.09 -3.00
C ALA A 412 18.56 14.70 -2.49
N LYS A 413 17.53 14.61 -1.65
CA LYS A 413 16.98 13.35 -1.19
C LYS A 413 15.85 12.93 -2.13
N HIS A 414 16.05 11.83 -2.84
CA HIS A 414 15.09 11.33 -3.82
C HIS A 414 13.85 10.73 -3.13
N VAL A 415 12.82 11.56 -2.92
CA VAL A 415 11.55 11.18 -2.26
C VAL A 415 10.93 9.91 -2.85
N PHE A 416 10.96 9.76 -4.18
CA PHE A 416 10.49 8.54 -4.84
C PHE A 416 11.35 7.30 -4.53
N CYS A 417 12.68 7.43 -4.37
CA CYS A 417 13.51 6.31 -3.93
C CYS A 417 13.13 5.88 -2.51
N ALA A 418 12.83 6.85 -1.65
CA ALA A 418 12.34 6.60 -0.29
C ALA A 418 11.01 5.80 -0.34
N LEU A 419 10.01 6.29 -1.07
CA LEU A 419 8.71 5.61 -1.24
C LEU A 419 8.86 4.21 -1.86
N TYR A 420 9.76 4.06 -2.84
CA TYR A 420 10.05 2.78 -3.46
C TYR A 420 10.62 1.77 -2.46
N ARG A 421 11.64 2.16 -1.67
CA ARG A 421 12.31 1.26 -0.69
C ARG A 421 11.37 0.75 0.40
N VAL A 422 10.39 1.56 0.77
CA VAL A 422 9.37 1.19 1.77
C VAL A 422 8.14 0.52 1.15
N GLY A 423 8.14 0.26 -0.16
CA GLY A 423 7.06 -0.45 -0.85
C GLY A 423 5.80 0.38 -1.13
N LEU A 424 5.85 1.69 -0.92
CA LEU A 424 4.75 2.62 -1.21
C LEU A 424 4.73 3.13 -2.65
N LEU A 425 5.82 2.91 -3.38
CA LEU A 425 5.91 3.14 -4.83
C LEU A 425 6.35 1.85 -5.52
N GLY A 426 5.58 1.41 -6.50
CA GLY A 426 5.88 0.31 -7.40
C GLY A 426 6.28 0.81 -8.77
N TYR A 427 6.54 -0.12 -9.67
CA TYR A 427 6.88 0.17 -11.06
C TYR A 427 6.44 -0.96 -11.99
N VAL A 428 6.32 -0.63 -13.27
CA VAL A 428 6.08 -1.62 -14.32
C VAL A 428 7.38 -2.35 -14.64
N TYR A 429 7.37 -3.66 -14.45
CA TYR A 429 8.49 -4.56 -14.63
C TYR A 429 8.18 -5.59 -15.72
N HIS A 430 9.10 -5.81 -16.65
CA HIS A 430 8.97 -6.89 -17.61
C HIS A 430 9.48 -8.21 -17.00
N ASP A 431 8.56 -9.12 -16.69
CA ASP A 431 8.90 -10.46 -16.21
C ASP A 431 9.47 -11.28 -17.37
N ARG A 432 10.75 -11.64 -17.27
CA ARG A 432 11.45 -12.42 -18.32
C ARG A 432 11.03 -13.88 -18.38
N VAL A 433 10.47 -14.43 -17.30
CA VAL A 433 10.02 -15.82 -17.23
C VAL A 433 8.65 -15.96 -17.86
N ARG A 434 7.73 -15.03 -17.54
CA ARG A 434 6.36 -15.01 -18.10
C ARG A 434 6.28 -14.34 -19.47
N GLY A 435 7.22 -13.46 -19.79
CA GLY A 435 7.18 -12.68 -21.03
C GLY A 435 6.15 -11.55 -21.00
N GLU A 436 5.73 -11.11 -19.80
CA GLU A 436 4.64 -10.16 -19.61
C GLU A 436 5.11 -8.96 -18.79
N ALA A 437 4.54 -7.78 -19.06
CA ALA A 437 4.67 -6.62 -18.19
C ALA A 437 3.78 -6.82 -16.95
N VAL A 438 4.35 -6.61 -15.77
CA VAL A 438 3.67 -6.80 -14.48
C VAL A 438 3.97 -5.64 -13.54
N GLN A 439 3.05 -5.41 -12.62
CA GLN A 439 3.18 -4.40 -11.58
C GLN A 439 3.99 -4.97 -10.40
N ARG A 440 5.13 -4.35 -10.09
CA ARG A 440 6.01 -4.77 -9.00
C ARG A 440 6.08 -3.72 -7.91
N PHE A 441 5.82 -4.16 -6.68
CA PHE A 441 6.06 -3.40 -5.46
C PHE A 441 7.05 -4.17 -4.58
N LEU A 442 7.91 -3.43 -3.88
CA LEU A 442 8.74 -4.04 -2.84
C LEU A 442 7.90 -4.35 -1.61
N ARG A 443 8.26 -5.41 -0.90
CA ARG A 443 7.72 -5.68 0.43
C ARG A 443 8.46 -4.84 1.48
N PRO A 444 7.81 -4.46 2.60
CA PRO A 444 8.50 -3.84 3.72
C PRO A 444 9.74 -4.66 4.14
N GLY A 445 10.92 -4.04 4.05
CA GLY A 445 12.20 -4.65 4.41
C GLY A 445 12.88 -5.47 3.31
N GLU A 446 12.37 -5.48 2.07
CA GLU A 446 13.05 -6.10 0.92
C GLU A 446 14.27 -5.27 0.46
N ALA A 447 14.16 -3.94 0.49
CA ALA A 447 15.29 -3.03 0.23
C ALA A 447 15.85 -2.44 1.53
N MET A 448 17.14 -2.06 1.49
CA MET A 448 17.75 -1.27 2.55
C MET A 448 17.23 0.17 2.52
N LEU A 449 17.06 0.79 3.70
CA LEU A 449 16.55 2.15 3.85
C LEU A 449 17.61 3.25 3.60
N GLU A 450 18.87 2.87 3.32
CA GLU A 450 19.99 3.81 3.14
C GLU A 450 19.79 4.75 1.93
N PRO A 451 20.17 6.05 2.02
CA PRO A 451 19.86 7.11 1.04
C PRO A 451 20.30 6.86 -0.42
N ASP A 452 21.28 5.99 -0.67
CA ASP A 452 22.02 5.90 -1.95
C ASP A 452 21.36 5.02 -3.02
N GLY A 453 20.22 4.38 -2.73
CA GLY A 453 19.51 3.52 -3.68
C GLY A 453 18.92 4.26 -4.90
N VAL A 454 19.10 3.68 -6.08
CA VAL A 454 18.61 4.18 -7.37
C VAL A 454 17.15 3.72 -7.59
N LEU A 455 16.26 4.63 -7.96
CA LEU A 455 14.90 4.30 -8.42
C LEU A 455 15.00 3.43 -9.69
N PRO A 456 14.32 2.27 -9.78
CA PRO A 456 14.39 1.43 -10.96
C PRO A 456 13.95 2.21 -12.20
N ARG A 457 14.70 2.11 -13.30
CA ARG A 457 14.28 2.71 -14.57
C ARG A 457 13.04 1.97 -15.09
N ALA A 458 11.91 2.66 -15.12
CA ALA A 458 10.64 2.13 -15.63
C ALA A 458 9.93 3.18 -16.49
N THR A 459 8.98 2.72 -17.31
CA THR A 459 8.09 3.60 -18.08
C THR A 459 7.06 4.28 -17.17
N HIS A 460 6.53 3.51 -16.22
CA HIS A 460 5.53 3.94 -15.25
C HIS A 460 5.90 3.52 -13.83
N TYR A 461 5.54 4.37 -12.89
CA TYR A 461 5.60 4.17 -11.45
C TYR A 461 4.19 4.19 -10.88
N LEU A 462 3.97 3.41 -9.83
CA LEU A 462 2.63 3.09 -9.33
C LEU A 462 2.55 3.44 -7.85
N VAL A 463 1.61 4.29 -7.46
CA VAL A 463 1.37 4.63 -6.06
C VAL A 463 0.61 3.48 -5.40
N HIS A 464 1.08 3.03 -4.25
CA HIS A 464 0.48 1.88 -3.57
C HIS A 464 -0.98 2.16 -3.15
N PRO A 465 -1.95 1.24 -3.37
CA PRO A 465 -3.36 1.49 -3.10
C PRO A 465 -3.70 1.83 -1.65
N VAL A 466 -2.86 1.42 -0.69
CA VAL A 466 -2.99 1.78 0.73
C VAL A 466 -2.99 3.30 0.96
N LEU A 467 -2.35 4.07 0.06
CA LEU A 467 -2.27 5.54 0.14
C LEU A 467 -3.44 6.26 -0.54
N SER A 468 -4.32 5.56 -1.27
CA SER A 468 -5.32 6.20 -2.13
C SER A 468 -6.22 7.18 -1.37
N ASP A 469 -6.74 6.78 -0.21
CA ASP A 469 -7.61 7.63 0.60
C ASP A 469 -6.83 8.70 1.36
N VAL A 470 -5.59 8.41 1.78
CA VAL A 470 -4.70 9.39 2.43
C VAL A 470 -4.43 10.56 1.48
N ILE A 471 -4.07 10.26 0.23
CA ILE A 471 -3.81 11.26 -0.80
C ILE A 471 -5.13 11.92 -1.24
N GLY A 472 -6.17 11.14 -1.53
CA GLY A 472 -7.44 11.65 -2.05
C GLY A 472 -8.15 12.63 -1.12
N ARG A 473 -8.00 12.48 0.21
CA ARG A 473 -8.52 13.44 1.20
C ARG A 473 -7.81 14.78 1.16
N ALA A 474 -6.50 14.79 0.88
CA ALA A 474 -5.71 16.00 0.83
C ALA A 474 -5.66 16.63 -0.58
N ASN A 475 -5.78 15.82 -1.62
CA ASN A 475 -5.80 16.21 -3.02
C ASN A 475 -6.96 15.53 -3.75
N PRO A 476 -8.16 16.15 -3.78
CA PRO A 476 -9.30 15.61 -4.53
C PRO A 476 -9.03 15.42 -6.03
N GLY A 477 -8.08 16.17 -6.61
CA GLY A 477 -7.66 16.01 -8.00
C GLY A 477 -7.02 14.66 -8.29
N TYR A 478 -6.38 14.04 -7.30
CA TYR A 478 -5.82 12.69 -7.41
C TYR A 478 -6.91 11.65 -7.74
N LEU A 479 -8.10 11.77 -7.14
CA LEU A 479 -9.22 10.85 -7.37
C LEU A 479 -9.87 11.03 -8.75
N GLN A 480 -9.63 12.16 -9.42
CA GLN A 480 -10.13 12.43 -10.76
C GLN A 480 -9.25 11.78 -11.84
N HIS A 481 -7.97 11.58 -11.56
CA HIS A 481 -6.99 10.94 -12.45
C HIS A 481 -6.76 9.46 -12.11
N VAL A 482 -7.81 8.80 -11.62
CA VAL A 482 -7.78 7.35 -11.42
C VAL A 482 -7.88 6.67 -12.79
N ASP A 483 -6.82 5.96 -13.17
CA ASP A 483 -6.77 5.10 -14.35
C ASP A 483 -7.97 4.15 -14.44
N ARG A 484 -8.45 3.98 -15.67
CA ARG A 484 -9.67 3.21 -15.99
C ARG A 484 -9.37 1.87 -16.66
N VAL A 485 -8.10 1.52 -16.85
CA VAL A 485 -7.66 0.29 -17.53
C VAL A 485 -6.94 -0.64 -16.58
N ASN A 486 -5.99 -0.13 -15.80
CA ASN A 486 -5.14 -0.89 -14.90
C ASN A 486 -5.61 -0.72 -13.45
N ILE A 487 -5.88 -1.85 -12.78
CA ILE A 487 -6.04 -1.89 -11.33
C ILE A 487 -4.65 -1.97 -10.71
N VAL A 488 -4.29 -1.00 -9.86
CA VAL A 488 -2.98 -1.04 -9.19
C VAL A 488 -2.96 -2.06 -8.05
N GLY A 489 -1.95 -2.93 -8.05
CA GLY A 489 -1.73 -3.93 -7.01
C GLY A 489 -0.58 -4.90 -7.31
N TYR A 490 -0.22 -5.70 -6.30
CA TYR A 490 0.91 -6.63 -6.37
C TYR A 490 0.78 -7.67 -7.48
N GLY A 491 1.79 -7.76 -8.35
CA GLY A 491 1.93 -8.84 -9.34
C GLY A 491 0.86 -8.85 -10.41
N ARG A 492 0.02 -7.80 -10.49
CA ARG A 492 -1.02 -7.69 -11.51
C ARG A 492 -0.40 -7.51 -12.89
N PRO A 493 -1.03 -8.06 -13.95
CA PRO A 493 -0.59 -7.77 -15.30
C PRO A 493 -0.67 -6.27 -15.55
N TRP A 494 0.33 -5.75 -16.22
CA TRP A 494 0.29 -4.42 -16.79
C TRP A 494 -0.31 -4.55 -18.18
N ARG A 495 -1.46 -3.92 -18.37
CA ARG A 495 -1.94 -3.66 -19.71
C ARG A 495 -1.27 -2.36 -20.10
N GLU A 496 -0.51 -2.41 -21.18
CA GLU A 496 -0.31 -1.19 -21.93
C GLU A 496 -1.72 -0.69 -22.23
N THR A 497 -2.15 0.33 -21.49
CA THR A 497 -2.88 1.41 -22.14
C THR A 497 -2.00 1.69 -23.32
N ASP A 498 -2.48 1.37 -24.50
CA ASP A 498 -1.91 1.92 -25.71
C ASP A 498 -1.69 3.40 -25.44
N THR A 499 -0.47 3.75 -25.05
CA THR A 499 0.19 4.95 -25.51
C THR A 499 0.45 4.70 -26.99
N VAL A 500 -0.62 4.44 -27.75
CA VAL A 500 -0.76 5.25 -28.93
C VAL A 500 -0.79 6.64 -28.34
N ASP A 501 0.26 7.37 -28.65
CA ASP A 501 0.28 8.81 -28.68
C ASP A 501 -0.93 9.28 -29.51
N HIS A 502 -2.16 9.10 -29.01
CA HIS A 502 -3.26 9.95 -29.38
C HIS A 502 -2.97 11.23 -28.62
N THR A 503 -1.96 11.95 -29.08
CA THR A 503 -1.85 13.39 -28.91
C THR A 503 -3.29 13.90 -28.98
N VAL A 504 -3.86 14.25 -27.82
CA VAL A 504 -5.21 14.76 -27.76
C VAL A 504 -5.14 16.03 -28.56
N ARG A 505 -5.62 15.94 -29.78
CA ARG A 505 -5.46 17.01 -30.74
C ARG A 505 -6.60 17.96 -30.49
N VAL A 506 -6.25 19.16 -30.06
CA VAL A 506 -7.20 20.27 -29.91
C VAL A 506 -7.24 21.00 -31.24
N ASP A 507 -8.30 20.80 -32.00
CA ASP A 507 -8.58 21.56 -33.22
C ASP A 507 -9.80 22.46 -32.99
N ARG A 508 -9.82 23.63 -33.61
CA ARG A 508 -11.01 24.49 -33.65
C ARG A 508 -11.90 24.04 -34.80
N LEU A 509 -12.99 23.35 -34.48
CA LEU A 509 -13.85 22.69 -35.45
C LEU A 509 -15.31 23.11 -35.30
N SER A 510 -16.09 22.86 -36.34
CA SER A 510 -17.54 23.03 -36.34
C SER A 510 -18.21 21.75 -35.83
N VAL A 511 -19.13 21.91 -34.88
CA VAL A 511 -19.87 20.82 -34.23
C VAL A 511 -21.37 20.98 -34.49
N LEU A 512 -22.00 19.91 -34.90
CA LEU A 512 -23.45 19.74 -34.95
C LEU A 512 -23.86 18.77 -33.84
N LYS A 513 -24.81 19.18 -33.00
CA LYS A 513 -25.54 18.30 -32.11
C LYS A 513 -27.02 18.33 -32.48
N ALA A 514 -27.65 17.16 -32.59
CA ALA A 514 -29.06 17.09 -32.92
C ALA A 514 -29.77 15.93 -32.22
N ASP A 515 -31.08 16.09 -32.05
CA ASP A 515 -32.00 15.16 -31.40
C ASP A 515 -33.37 15.17 -32.10
N VAL A 516 -34.05 14.03 -32.13
CA VAL A 516 -35.42 13.93 -32.65
C VAL A 516 -36.43 14.31 -31.56
N HIS A 517 -37.18 15.38 -31.79
CA HIS A 517 -38.15 15.87 -30.82
C HIS A 517 -39.26 14.85 -30.56
N GLY A 518 -39.51 14.54 -29.28
CA GLY A 518 -40.60 13.67 -28.87
C GLY A 518 -40.36 12.18 -29.14
N PHE A 519 -39.12 11.77 -29.42
CA PHE A 519 -38.79 10.39 -29.77
C PHE A 519 -39.24 9.35 -28.73
N GLY A 520 -39.20 9.68 -27.44
CA GLY A 520 -39.70 8.80 -26.38
C GLY A 520 -41.20 8.44 -26.49
N ASN A 521 -42.02 9.28 -27.13
CA ASN A 521 -43.42 8.94 -27.43
C ASN A 521 -43.51 7.95 -28.60
N LEU A 522 -42.69 8.12 -29.64
CA LEU A 522 -42.62 7.21 -30.79
C LEU A 522 -42.19 5.80 -30.36
N MET A 523 -41.23 5.70 -29.43
CA MET A 523 -40.84 4.40 -28.86
C MET A 523 -41.99 3.73 -28.10
N ARG A 524 -42.81 4.52 -27.38
CA ARG A 524 -43.96 3.99 -26.65
C ARG A 524 -45.10 3.54 -27.58
N SER A 525 -45.27 4.18 -28.74
CA SER A 525 -46.24 3.78 -29.76
C SER A 525 -45.72 2.68 -30.70
N GLY A 526 -44.42 2.35 -30.65
CA GLY A 526 -43.80 1.37 -31.54
C GLY A 526 -43.58 1.87 -32.97
N GLU A 527 -43.61 3.19 -33.18
CA GLU A 527 -43.52 3.85 -34.49
C GLU A 527 -42.12 4.44 -34.76
N ASP A 528 -41.15 4.17 -33.90
CA ASP A 528 -39.81 4.75 -33.94
C ASP A 528 -38.86 4.12 -34.98
N THR A 529 -39.11 2.87 -35.37
CA THR A 529 -38.22 2.12 -36.28
C THR A 529 -37.98 2.81 -37.63
N PRO A 530 -39.00 3.32 -38.35
CA PRO A 530 -38.80 4.08 -39.59
C PRO A 530 -37.99 5.38 -39.38
N VAL A 531 -38.14 6.01 -38.22
CA VAL A 531 -37.46 7.28 -37.88
C VAL A 531 -35.98 7.04 -37.58
N ARG A 532 -35.64 6.00 -36.80
CA ARG A 532 -34.24 5.57 -36.58
C ARG A 532 -33.54 5.28 -37.89
N LYS A 533 -34.21 4.51 -38.76
CA LYS A 533 -33.67 4.16 -40.06
C LYS A 533 -33.44 5.40 -40.94
N ALA A 534 -34.39 6.34 -40.99
CA ALA A 534 -34.22 7.59 -41.74
C ALA A 534 -33.05 8.44 -41.20
N LEU A 535 -32.86 8.48 -39.88
CA LEU A 535 -31.73 9.17 -39.25
C LEU A 535 -30.39 8.49 -39.59
N GLU A 536 -30.30 7.18 -39.44
CA GLU A 536 -29.10 6.40 -39.76
C GLU A 536 -28.74 6.48 -41.26
N ASP A 537 -29.72 6.32 -42.15
CA ASP A 537 -29.54 6.41 -43.60
C ASP A 537 -29.14 7.84 -44.02
N GLY A 538 -29.78 8.87 -43.43
CA GLY A 538 -29.46 10.27 -43.68
C GLY A 538 -28.03 10.63 -43.25
N VAL A 539 -27.61 10.17 -42.06
CA VAL A 539 -26.23 10.36 -41.58
C VAL A 539 -25.25 9.64 -42.49
N LYS A 540 -25.48 8.36 -42.81
CA LYS A 540 -24.59 7.56 -43.68
C LYS A 540 -24.44 8.14 -45.09
N LYS A 541 -25.49 8.78 -45.60
CA LYS A 541 -25.52 9.40 -46.92
C LYS A 541 -24.85 10.78 -46.94
N TRP A 542 -25.20 11.65 -46.00
CA TRP A 542 -24.82 13.06 -46.05
C TRP A 542 -23.59 13.41 -45.22
N ALA A 543 -23.25 12.65 -44.18
CA ALA A 543 -22.07 12.89 -43.34
C ALA A 543 -20.77 12.32 -43.92
N GLN A 544 -20.77 11.91 -45.20
CA GLN A 544 -19.56 11.44 -45.88
C GLN A 544 -18.56 12.60 -45.98
N GLY A 545 -17.35 12.38 -45.44
CA GLY A 545 -16.31 13.42 -45.33
C GLY A 545 -16.32 14.19 -44.01
N ALA A 546 -17.26 13.95 -43.11
CA ALA A 546 -17.17 14.46 -41.74
C ALA A 546 -15.96 13.85 -41.01
N LEU A 547 -15.33 14.66 -40.16
CA LEU A 547 -14.18 14.23 -39.35
C LEU A 547 -14.60 13.22 -38.29
N ILE A 548 -15.79 13.42 -37.71
CA ILE A 548 -16.37 12.53 -36.71
C ILE A 548 -17.88 12.48 -36.92
N THR A 549 -18.45 11.28 -36.83
CA THR A 549 -19.90 11.06 -36.88
C THR A 549 -20.27 10.06 -35.79
N GLU A 550 -21.15 10.46 -34.87
CA GLU A 550 -21.68 9.60 -33.82
C GLU A 550 -23.21 9.61 -33.86
N THR A 551 -23.82 8.43 -33.75
CA THR A 551 -25.25 8.24 -33.53
C THR A 551 -25.43 7.54 -32.19
N ARG A 552 -26.21 8.13 -31.27
CA ARG A 552 -26.42 7.63 -29.91
C ARG A 552 -27.91 7.50 -29.63
N GLY A 553 -28.33 6.46 -28.92
CA GLY A 553 -29.72 6.28 -28.48
C GLY A 553 -30.74 5.97 -29.59
N GLY A 554 -30.35 6.09 -30.87
CA GLY A 554 -31.21 5.93 -32.04
C GLY A 554 -31.91 7.23 -32.46
N ASP A 555 -31.79 8.30 -31.69
CA ASP A 555 -32.48 9.59 -31.87
C ASP A 555 -31.57 10.80 -31.83
N ALA A 556 -30.34 10.66 -31.32
CA ALA A 556 -29.38 11.74 -31.20
C ALA A 556 -28.16 11.52 -32.10
N ILE A 557 -27.68 12.59 -32.73
CA ILE A 557 -26.47 12.59 -33.55
C ILE A 557 -25.49 13.66 -33.12
N MET A 558 -24.21 13.43 -33.42
CA MET A 558 -23.15 14.42 -33.32
C MET A 558 -22.25 14.31 -34.53
N ILE A 559 -22.01 15.42 -35.22
CA ILE A 559 -21.15 15.48 -36.41
C ILE A 559 -20.13 16.59 -36.21
N VAL A 560 -18.86 16.30 -36.48
CA VAL A 560 -17.76 17.27 -36.42
C VAL A 560 -17.14 17.43 -37.81
N HIS A 561 -16.94 18.66 -38.23
CA HIS A 561 -16.40 19.00 -39.54
C HIS A 561 -15.53 20.27 -39.43
N ASP A 562 -14.54 20.44 -40.31
CA ASP A 562 -13.69 21.63 -40.37
C ASP A 562 -14.34 22.79 -41.17
N ASP A 563 -15.18 22.46 -42.15
CA ASP A 563 -15.99 23.41 -42.92
C ASP A 563 -17.40 23.68 -42.33
N PRO A 564 -17.70 24.92 -41.87
CA PRO A 564 -19.04 25.29 -41.37
C PRO A 564 -20.13 25.32 -42.45
N VAL A 565 -19.79 25.56 -43.73
CA VAL A 565 -20.77 25.59 -44.83
C VAL A 565 -21.26 24.18 -45.13
N VAL A 566 -20.32 23.23 -45.19
CA VAL A 566 -20.63 21.80 -45.39
C VAL A 566 -21.44 21.27 -44.22
N LEU A 567 -21.06 21.59 -42.98
CA LEU A 567 -21.80 21.15 -41.80
C LEU A 567 -23.23 21.69 -41.75
N ALA A 568 -23.45 22.97 -42.11
CA ALA A 568 -24.79 23.54 -42.20
C ALA A 568 -25.63 22.87 -43.29
N GLN A 569 -25.01 22.49 -44.41
CA GLN A 569 -25.69 21.74 -45.46
C GLN A 569 -26.04 20.32 -45.02
N MET A 570 -25.13 19.60 -44.36
CA MET A 570 -25.37 18.28 -43.76
C MET A 570 -26.56 18.34 -42.80
N ALA A 571 -26.58 19.33 -41.90
CA ALA A 571 -27.66 19.58 -40.96
C ALA A 571 -29.02 19.67 -41.67
N ARG A 572 -29.11 20.50 -42.73
CA ARG A 572 -30.34 20.71 -43.47
C ARG A 572 -30.83 19.43 -44.16
N GLN A 573 -29.92 18.72 -44.83
CA GLN A 573 -30.26 17.51 -45.60
C GLN A 573 -30.70 16.36 -44.68
N ILE A 574 -30.01 16.15 -43.55
CA ILE A 574 -30.40 15.15 -42.56
C ILE A 574 -31.78 15.50 -41.98
N MET A 575 -32.03 16.77 -41.66
CA MET A 575 -33.33 17.22 -41.18
C MET A 575 -34.45 16.96 -42.21
N ASP A 576 -34.19 17.16 -43.50
CA ASP A 576 -35.16 16.85 -44.57
C ASP A 576 -35.43 15.36 -44.69
N ASP A 577 -34.38 14.51 -44.69
CA ASP A 577 -34.53 13.05 -44.79
C ASP A 577 -35.31 12.48 -43.59
N VAL A 578 -35.02 12.95 -42.38
CA VAL A 578 -35.78 12.55 -41.17
C VAL A 578 -37.23 13.02 -41.24
N TYR A 579 -37.49 14.23 -41.75
CA TYR A 579 -38.84 14.76 -41.90
C TYR A 579 -39.71 13.96 -42.90
N GLN A 580 -39.10 13.26 -43.86
CA GLN A 580 -39.84 12.37 -44.78
C GLN A 580 -40.26 11.04 -44.14
N ALA A 581 -39.78 10.71 -42.94
CA ALA A 581 -40.20 9.52 -42.23
C ALA A 581 -41.69 9.61 -41.81
N PRO A 582 -42.39 8.46 -41.66
CA PRO A 582 -43.75 8.42 -41.13
C PRO A 582 -43.87 9.22 -39.82
N GLY A 583 -44.93 10.04 -39.72
CA GLY A 583 -45.15 10.93 -38.57
C GLY A 583 -44.46 12.29 -38.67
N GLN A 584 -43.70 12.56 -39.74
CA GLN A 584 -43.01 13.84 -39.99
C GLN A 584 -42.24 14.36 -38.77
N PRO A 585 -41.32 13.54 -38.22
CA PRO A 585 -40.61 13.89 -37.00
C PRO A 585 -39.76 15.15 -37.21
N LEU A 586 -39.77 16.03 -36.21
CA LEU A 586 -39.01 17.27 -36.22
C LEU A 586 -37.70 17.09 -35.45
N MET A 587 -36.59 17.56 -36.02
CA MET A 587 -35.30 17.58 -35.34
C MET A 587 -35.04 18.93 -34.67
N ARG A 588 -34.29 18.90 -33.57
CA ARG A 588 -33.65 20.07 -32.97
C ARG A 588 -32.17 19.99 -33.27
N MET A 589 -31.59 21.02 -33.87
CA MET A 589 -30.17 21.02 -34.24
C MET A 589 -29.45 22.27 -33.77
N ALA A 590 -28.32 22.09 -33.10
CA ALA A 590 -27.42 23.16 -32.69
C ALA A 590 -26.07 23.07 -33.40
N LEU A 591 -25.62 24.21 -33.92
CA LEU A 591 -24.33 24.40 -34.56
C LEU A 591 -23.44 25.32 -33.72
N HIS A 592 -22.20 24.87 -33.46
CA HIS A 592 -21.22 25.65 -32.71
C HIS A 592 -19.83 25.53 -33.35
N PHE A 593 -18.95 26.49 -33.09
CA PHE A 593 -17.55 26.45 -33.51
C PHE A 593 -16.61 26.77 -32.35
N GLY A 594 -15.66 25.90 -32.07
CA GLY A 594 -14.71 26.07 -30.97
C GLY A 594 -13.80 24.85 -30.81
N ASP A 595 -13.18 24.74 -29.64
CA ASP A 595 -12.19 23.69 -29.39
C ASP A 595 -12.86 22.32 -29.27
N VAL A 596 -12.41 21.37 -30.09
CA VAL A 596 -12.77 19.95 -30.05
C VAL A 596 -11.50 19.16 -29.78
N GLN A 597 -11.55 18.32 -28.75
CA GLN A 597 -10.48 17.39 -28.43
C GLN A 597 -10.77 16.08 -29.13
N THR A 598 -9.87 15.64 -29.99
CA THR A 598 -9.99 14.39 -30.74
C THR A 598 -8.87 13.44 -30.37
N ARG A 599 -9.16 12.14 -30.43
CA ARG A 599 -8.17 11.05 -30.33
C ARG A 599 -8.42 10.06 -31.47
N ALA A 600 -7.44 9.25 -31.86
CA ALA A 600 -7.71 8.24 -32.86
C ALA A 600 -8.62 7.15 -32.27
N GLY A 601 -9.47 6.58 -33.12
CA GLY A 601 -10.37 5.47 -32.81
C GLY A 601 -9.64 4.13 -32.84
N ALA A 602 -10.40 3.03 -32.81
CA ALA A 602 -9.83 1.68 -32.87
C ALA A 602 -9.15 1.38 -34.21
N ASP A 603 -9.59 2.05 -35.28
CA ASP A 603 -8.91 2.06 -36.58
C ASP A 603 -8.04 3.33 -36.72
N GLU A 604 -6.81 3.20 -37.22
CA GLU A 604 -5.85 4.33 -37.37
C GLU A 604 -6.40 5.53 -38.18
N THR A 605 -7.44 5.31 -38.99
CA THR A 605 -8.10 6.35 -39.79
C THR A 605 -9.33 6.97 -39.13
N GLU A 606 -9.85 6.37 -38.06
CA GLU A 606 -11.03 6.84 -37.36
C GLU A 606 -10.65 7.88 -36.30
N ARG A 607 -11.44 8.94 -36.14
CA ARG A 607 -11.28 9.93 -35.05
C ARG A 607 -12.50 9.86 -34.16
N VAL A 608 -12.27 9.88 -32.84
CA VAL A 608 -13.34 9.92 -31.84
C VAL A 608 -13.21 11.15 -30.95
N VAL A 609 -14.34 11.66 -30.47
CA VAL A 609 -14.34 12.83 -29.58
C VAL A 609 -13.84 12.42 -28.20
N ALA A 610 -12.78 13.08 -27.72
CA ALA A 610 -12.25 12.96 -26.37
C ALA A 610 -12.80 14.04 -25.43
N GLY A 611 -13.31 15.15 -25.97
CA GLY A 611 -13.85 16.28 -25.22
C GLY A 611 -13.89 17.57 -26.04
N GLY A 612 -13.92 18.72 -25.36
CA GLY A 612 -13.85 20.05 -25.98
C GLY A 612 -15.01 20.96 -25.61
N SER A 613 -14.72 22.24 -25.47
CA SER A 613 -15.71 23.27 -25.13
C SER A 613 -16.82 23.35 -26.18
N ALA A 614 -16.49 23.12 -27.46
CA ALA A 614 -17.47 23.18 -28.53
C ALA A 614 -18.56 22.11 -28.45
N ILE A 615 -18.17 20.90 -28.03
CA ILE A 615 -19.09 19.76 -27.86
C ILE A 615 -20.08 20.06 -26.73
N LEU A 616 -19.58 20.58 -25.61
CA LEU A 616 -20.41 20.96 -24.46
C LEU A 616 -21.37 22.11 -24.79
N LEU A 617 -20.89 23.12 -25.53
CA LEU A 617 -21.70 24.26 -25.92
C LEU A 617 -22.81 23.87 -26.90
N ALA A 618 -22.51 23.05 -27.91
CA ALA A 618 -23.54 22.53 -28.82
C ALA A 618 -24.59 21.69 -28.08
N ALA A 619 -24.15 20.83 -27.14
CA ALA A 619 -25.06 20.02 -26.32
C ALA A 619 -25.90 20.83 -25.33
N ARG A 620 -25.46 22.03 -24.92
CA ARG A 620 -26.25 22.96 -24.10
C ARG A 620 -27.26 23.75 -24.93
N VAL A 621 -26.96 24.06 -26.19
CA VAL A 621 -27.85 24.82 -27.07
C VAL A 621 -28.96 23.94 -27.64
N GLU A 622 -28.65 22.70 -28.05
CA GLU A 622 -29.61 21.77 -28.69
C GLU A 622 -30.96 21.67 -27.96
N PRO A 623 -31.02 21.49 -26.63
CA PRO A 623 -32.30 21.33 -25.92
C PRO A 623 -33.23 22.55 -26.03
N HIS A 624 -32.67 23.73 -26.31
CA HIS A 624 -33.38 24.99 -26.42
C HIS A 624 -33.83 25.33 -27.84
N VAL A 625 -33.35 24.58 -28.84
CA VAL A 625 -33.72 24.79 -30.24
C VAL A 625 -35.18 24.41 -30.44
N SER A 626 -35.95 25.26 -31.11
CA SER A 626 -37.33 24.94 -31.45
C SER A 626 -37.39 23.74 -32.41
N PRO A 627 -38.35 22.81 -32.28
CA PRO A 627 -38.49 21.68 -33.19
C PRO A 627 -38.58 22.12 -34.65
N GLY A 628 -37.81 21.48 -35.53
CA GLY A 628 -37.73 21.79 -36.95
C GLY A 628 -36.80 22.95 -37.29
N GLN A 629 -36.02 23.44 -36.32
CA GLN A 629 -35.07 24.54 -36.53
C GLN A 629 -33.62 24.08 -36.34
N ILE A 630 -32.73 24.84 -36.97
CA ILE A 630 -31.28 24.74 -36.81
C ILE A 630 -30.82 26.08 -36.22
N TRP A 631 -30.33 26.06 -34.99
CA TRP A 631 -29.75 27.24 -34.36
C TRP A 631 -28.23 27.19 -34.45
N ALA A 632 -27.61 28.35 -34.56
CA ALA A 632 -26.16 28.49 -34.57
C ALA A 632 -25.75 29.54 -33.54
N THR A 633 -24.65 29.31 -32.82
CA THR A 633 -24.10 30.34 -31.93
C THR A 633 -23.42 31.46 -32.73
N ASP A 634 -23.13 32.58 -32.07
CA ASP A 634 -22.43 33.71 -32.70
C ASP A 634 -21.05 33.30 -33.23
N GLU A 635 -20.33 32.41 -32.53
CA GLU A 635 -19.03 31.89 -32.97
C GLU A 635 -19.14 31.11 -34.29
N PHE A 636 -20.17 30.26 -34.42
CA PHE A 636 -20.43 29.56 -35.68
C PHE A 636 -20.86 30.52 -36.78
N ARG A 637 -21.72 31.51 -36.47
CA ARG A 637 -22.13 32.55 -37.43
C ARG A 637 -20.92 33.30 -37.99
N GLN A 638 -19.97 33.68 -37.14
CA GLN A 638 -18.76 34.38 -37.56
C GLN A 638 -17.93 33.54 -38.53
N GLN A 639 -17.76 32.25 -38.26
CA GLN A 639 -17.05 31.34 -39.17
C GLN A 639 -17.80 31.11 -40.48
N LEU A 640 -19.12 30.96 -40.42
CA LEU A 640 -19.95 30.80 -41.63
C LEU A 640 -19.87 32.04 -42.54
N ALA A 641 -19.80 33.24 -41.97
CA ALA A 641 -19.69 34.49 -42.72
C ALA A 641 -18.32 34.68 -43.42
N GLN A 642 -17.28 33.97 -42.97
CA GLN A 642 -15.95 34.02 -43.57
C GLN A 642 -15.83 33.20 -44.86
N LYS A 643 -16.83 32.36 -45.17
CA LYS A 643 -16.84 31.50 -46.36
C LYS A 643 -17.99 31.86 -47.31
N PRO A 644 -17.80 31.76 -48.64
CA PRO A 644 -18.90 31.89 -49.60
C PRO A 644 -19.98 30.83 -49.30
N SER A 645 -21.18 31.29 -48.96
CA SER A 645 -22.27 30.42 -48.51
C SER A 645 -23.62 30.95 -48.98
N LEU A 646 -24.52 30.03 -49.34
CA LEU A 646 -25.93 30.33 -49.59
C LEU A 646 -26.75 30.41 -48.29
N TRP A 647 -26.17 29.98 -47.17
CA TRP A 647 -26.81 30.02 -45.85
C TRP A 647 -26.74 31.44 -45.27
N ARG A 648 -27.83 31.86 -44.61
CA ARG A 648 -27.93 33.12 -43.88
C ARG A 648 -28.47 32.82 -42.49
N THR A 649 -27.94 33.51 -41.50
CA THR A 649 -28.43 33.42 -40.11
C THR A 649 -29.35 34.60 -39.84
N THR A 650 -30.43 34.34 -39.12
CA THR A 650 -31.34 35.38 -38.63
C THR A 650 -31.27 35.37 -37.11
N PRO A 651 -31.10 36.54 -36.44
CA PRO A 651 -31.13 36.59 -34.99
C PRO A 651 -32.45 36.04 -34.47
N VAL A 652 -32.38 35.10 -33.54
CA VAL A 652 -33.55 34.62 -32.80
C VAL A 652 -33.64 35.44 -31.52
N PRO A 653 -34.79 36.06 -31.20
CA PRO A 653 -34.97 36.75 -29.93
C PRO A 653 -34.87 35.72 -28.81
N GLY A 654 -33.82 35.81 -27.99
CA GLY A 654 -33.68 34.98 -26.80
C GLY A 654 -34.79 35.29 -25.80
N PRO A 655 -35.31 34.30 -25.05
CA PRO A 655 -36.24 34.57 -23.96
C PRO A 655 -35.56 35.48 -22.94
N SER A 656 -36.31 36.43 -22.38
CA SER A 656 -35.83 37.39 -21.39
C SER A 656 -35.20 36.68 -20.17
N GLY A 657 -33.89 36.83 -19.99
CA GLY A 657 -33.14 36.33 -18.82
C GLY A 657 -31.78 35.71 -19.17
N ASP A 658 -30.87 35.71 -18.20
CA ASP A 658 -29.46 35.23 -18.28
C ASP A 658 -29.27 33.73 -18.58
N ARG A 659 -30.28 33.02 -19.10
CA ARG A 659 -30.26 31.56 -19.34
C ARG A 659 -29.26 31.10 -20.41
N PHE A 660 -28.75 31.98 -21.26
CA PHE A 660 -27.85 31.65 -22.38
C PHE A 660 -26.43 32.20 -22.23
N ASN A 661 -26.05 32.74 -21.07
CA ASN A 661 -24.69 33.26 -20.88
C ASN A 661 -23.70 32.11 -20.60
N VAL A 662 -23.16 31.55 -21.68
CA VAL A 662 -22.36 30.31 -21.66
C VAL A 662 -20.92 30.47 -21.15
N LYS A 663 -20.56 31.66 -20.64
CA LYS A 663 -19.26 31.96 -20.01
C LYS A 663 -19.23 31.82 -18.48
N LYS A 664 -20.32 31.36 -17.84
CA LYS A 664 -20.33 31.13 -16.38
C LYS A 664 -20.09 29.66 -16.06
N GLU A 665 -19.05 29.39 -15.27
CA GLU A 665 -18.85 28.09 -14.61
C GLU A 665 -19.92 27.88 -13.53
N GLY A 666 -20.48 26.67 -13.47
CA GLY A 666 -21.33 26.20 -12.37
C GLY A 666 -22.83 26.26 -12.65
N GLY A 667 -23.40 25.06 -12.85
CA GLY A 667 -24.81 24.73 -12.76
C GLY A 667 -24.92 23.26 -12.39
#